data_AF-A0AA88S8F2-F1
#
_entry.id   AF-A0AA88S8F2-F1
#
_cell.length_a   1.000
_cell.length_b   1.000
_cell.length_c   1.000
_cell.angle_alpha   90.00
_cell.angle_beta   90.00
_cell.angle_gamma   90.00
#
_symmetry.space_group_name_H-M   'P 1'
#
loop_
_entity.id
_entity.type
_entity.pdbx_description
1 polymer ?
#
loop_
_entity_poly.entity_id
_entity_poly.type
_entity_poly.pdbx_seq_one_letter_code
_entity_poly.pdbx_strand_id
1 'polypeptide(L)'
;MAIYASKQVLLCVLLLSSSLFSLSYGRSSPSFRVRAANLGGWLVTEGWTKPSLFDGIHNKDLLDGTEVHFKSVTTRKYLSAESGGGTIIVANRTVASEWETFRLWRSNATTFQFRVHDNQFIGLDTAGNGIDIVAVSTTPGSQKFQIVRRSGDPSRVRIKAPNGFYLQAKSEELVTADYKGDGGWGDDDPSVFTITTNVKLLGEFQITNGYGPEAPRVMREHWMTFILEKDFTFLASNGLNAVRIPVGWWIASDPRPPKPYVGGSLKALDRAFSWAEKYDIKVIIDLHAAPGSQNGFEHSSSRDGSQEWGKTDESIKETVAVIDFLTARYAKHPSLYAVELLNEPLSLGTPVDTLIKYYRDGYNAVRKHSSKAFVVMSNRIGAVNARELLPFARGLQRTVIDVHYYNLFWPEKFDGMTVQQNIDFINHDRSAELNQITTANGPLILVGEWVAEWQVQNATKEDYQSLAHRSVQKEDQMAIDASKQVLLCILLFSSSLFSLSYGSSSPSFRVRAVNLGGWLVTEGWIKPSLFDGIHNKDLLDGTHVHFKSVTTRKYLSAKSGGGSIIVANRAAATDWETFRLWRINATTFQFRVHDNHFVGLDTARNGIDIVAVSTTPGSHKFQIVRRSGDSSRVRIKAPNGFYLQAKSEELVTADYKGDGGWGDDDPSVFAMSSNVTLQGDFQITNGYGPEMAPRVMREHWRTFIVEKDFKFIASNGLNAVRIPVGWWIASDPRPPKPYVGGSLKALDRAFSWAEKYDIKVIIDLHAAPNSQNGFEHSSSRDGSQEWGETDQSIKETVAVIDFLTARYAKHPSLYAVELLNEPLAPGTPVDTVLKYYRDGYNAVRKHSSKAYVVMSSRIGPVDAREILPLASGLNRTVIDVHYYNLFWPAKFDGMNVQQNIDFINNDRSAELNQITTANGPLILIGTGMGSRVASQECNERGLSKVCGGTTESVGACDIRVGLLDSEECGQALEP
;
A
#
# COMPACT_ATOMS: atom_id res chain seq x y z
N MET A 1 -7.04 -74.58 35.33
CA MET A 1 -7.34 -74.55 33.88
C MET A 1 -8.37 -73.46 33.58
N ALA A 2 -7.99 -72.18 33.69
CA ALA A 2 -8.91 -71.06 33.45
C ALA A 2 -8.17 -69.77 33.09
N ILE A 3 -7.17 -69.83 32.20
CA ILE A 3 -6.56 -68.62 31.59
C ILE A 3 -6.11 -68.97 30.17
N TYR A 4 -7.02 -69.32 29.27
CA TYR A 4 -6.72 -69.39 27.83
C TYR A 4 -7.89 -69.05 26.91
N ALA A 5 -9.00 -68.49 27.44
CA ALA A 5 -10.20 -68.19 26.66
C ALA A 5 -10.52 -66.69 26.51
N SER A 6 -9.68 -65.77 26.98
CA SER A 6 -9.98 -64.31 26.93
C SER A 6 -9.27 -63.54 25.81
N LYS A 7 -8.26 -64.12 25.14
CA LYS A 7 -7.51 -63.43 24.07
C LYS A 7 -8.13 -63.55 22.67
N GLN A 8 -8.88 -64.62 22.37
CA GLN A 8 -9.51 -64.77 21.05
C GLN A 8 -10.85 -64.04 20.91
N VAL A 9 -11.59 -63.84 22.01
CA VAL A 9 -12.84 -63.07 21.99
C VAL A 9 -12.55 -61.57 21.82
N LEU A 10 -11.49 -61.06 22.45
CA LEU A 10 -11.10 -59.65 22.31
C LEU A 10 -10.56 -59.33 20.91
N LEU A 11 -9.84 -60.26 20.27
CA LEU A 11 -9.32 -60.08 18.92
C LEU A 11 -10.43 -60.16 17.85
N CYS A 12 -11.45 -61.01 18.04
CA CYS A 12 -12.60 -61.07 17.13
C CYS A 12 -13.52 -59.85 17.25
N VAL A 13 -13.68 -59.27 18.45
CA VAL A 13 -14.43 -58.01 18.64
C VAL A 13 -13.67 -56.79 18.10
N LEU A 14 -12.34 -56.82 18.09
CA LEU A 14 -11.50 -55.80 17.46
C LEU A 14 -11.47 -55.90 15.92
N LEU A 15 -11.65 -57.09 15.35
CA LEU A 15 -11.69 -57.30 13.89
C LEU A 15 -13.10 -57.12 13.28
N LEU A 16 -14.16 -57.33 14.06
CA LEU A 16 -15.54 -57.03 13.65
C LEU A 16 -15.90 -55.54 13.83
N SER A 17 -15.23 -54.82 14.73
CA SER A 17 -15.40 -53.37 14.83
C SER A 17 -14.63 -52.63 13.72
N SER A 18 -13.47 -53.11 13.28
CA SER A 18 -12.74 -52.48 12.17
C SER A 18 -13.41 -52.63 10.79
N SER A 19 -14.30 -53.61 10.63
CA SER A 19 -15.09 -53.83 9.39
C SER A 19 -16.46 -53.14 9.39
N LEU A 20 -16.97 -52.70 10.56
CA LEU A 20 -18.18 -51.86 10.66
C LEU A 20 -17.87 -50.36 10.69
N PHE A 21 -16.62 -49.97 10.88
CA PHE A 21 -16.15 -48.58 10.74
C PHE A 21 -15.76 -48.19 9.30
N SER A 22 -16.01 -49.05 8.31
CA SER A 22 -15.73 -48.76 6.90
C SER A 22 -16.89 -48.10 6.13
N LEU A 23 -17.99 -47.72 6.79
CA LEU A 23 -19.15 -47.11 6.14
C LEU A 23 -19.72 -45.87 6.84
N SER A 24 -18.94 -45.19 7.68
CA SER A 24 -19.20 -43.78 7.99
C SER A 24 -18.26 -42.92 7.16
N TYR A 25 -18.81 -42.22 6.16
CA TYR A 25 -18.16 -41.10 5.49
C TYR A 25 -17.96 -39.96 6.51
N GLY A 26 -17.03 -40.15 7.45
CA GLY A 26 -16.53 -39.11 8.34
C GLY A 26 -15.60 -38.21 7.53
N ARG A 27 -15.96 -36.93 7.41
CA ARG A 27 -15.21 -35.91 6.67
C ARG A 27 -13.78 -35.86 7.22
N SER A 28 -12.78 -36.25 6.42
CA SER A 28 -11.41 -35.82 6.66
C SER A 28 -11.40 -34.29 6.65
N SER A 29 -10.88 -33.66 7.70
CA SER A 29 -10.62 -32.22 7.71
C SER A 29 -9.94 -31.85 6.38
N PRO A 30 -10.48 -30.92 5.57
CA PRO A 30 -9.77 -30.51 4.37
C PRO A 30 -8.43 -29.94 4.82
N SER A 31 -7.34 -30.62 4.46
CA SER A 31 -5.97 -30.20 4.78
C SER A 31 -5.62 -28.84 4.13
N PHE A 32 -6.46 -28.36 3.22
CA PHE A 32 -6.32 -27.10 2.50
C PHE A 32 -7.51 -26.17 2.79
N ARG A 33 -7.26 -25.09 3.53
CA ARG A 33 -8.21 -23.98 3.74
C ARG A 33 -7.91 -22.87 2.75
N VAL A 34 -8.94 -22.36 2.08
CA VAL A 34 -8.80 -21.28 1.11
C VAL A 34 -8.70 -19.95 1.86
N ARG A 35 -7.60 -19.23 1.66
CA ARG A 35 -7.45 -17.81 2.01
C ARG A 35 -7.16 -17.10 0.69
N ALA A 36 -8.22 -16.59 0.08
CA ALA A 36 -8.17 -16.05 -1.27
C ALA A 36 -8.23 -14.52 -1.28
N ALA A 37 -7.57 -13.91 -2.26
CA ALA A 37 -7.92 -12.56 -2.70
C ALA A 37 -8.82 -12.64 -3.94
N ASN A 38 -9.87 -11.82 -3.99
CA ASN A 38 -10.64 -11.60 -5.21
C ASN A 38 -9.95 -10.52 -6.06
N LEU A 39 -9.63 -10.85 -7.31
CA LEU A 39 -8.97 -9.95 -8.27
C LEU A 39 -10.00 -9.19 -9.13
N GLY A 40 -11.02 -8.62 -8.46
CA GLY A 40 -12.04 -7.78 -9.08
C GLY A 40 -11.47 -6.54 -9.76
N GLY A 41 -12.18 -6.02 -10.76
CA GLY A 41 -11.72 -4.89 -11.57
C GLY A 41 -10.60 -5.21 -12.57
N TRP A 42 -10.11 -6.46 -12.68
CA TRP A 42 -9.02 -6.83 -13.61
C TRP A 42 -9.50 -7.34 -14.97
N LEU A 43 -9.97 -8.60 -15.06
CA LEU A 43 -10.45 -9.21 -16.31
C LEU A 43 -11.95 -8.96 -16.56
N VAL A 44 -12.63 -8.43 -15.55
CA VAL A 44 -13.92 -7.76 -15.63
C VAL A 44 -13.76 -6.42 -14.91
N THR A 45 -13.93 -5.32 -15.62
CA THR A 45 -13.71 -3.97 -15.09
C THR A 45 -14.97 -3.34 -14.50
N GLU A 46 -14.82 -2.55 -13.44
CA GLU A 46 -15.90 -1.92 -12.69
C GLU A 46 -15.62 -0.43 -12.39
N GLY A 47 -16.66 0.34 -12.07
CA GLY A 47 -16.62 1.80 -11.99
C GLY A 47 -15.75 2.38 -10.88
N TRP A 48 -15.45 1.58 -9.86
CA TRP A 48 -14.68 1.96 -8.69
C TRP A 48 -13.18 1.64 -8.81
N THR A 49 -12.74 0.99 -9.88
CA THR A 49 -11.33 0.69 -10.09
C THR A 49 -10.49 1.97 -10.15
N LYS A 50 -9.34 1.99 -9.45
CA LYS A 50 -8.43 3.15 -9.40
C LYS A 50 -7.05 2.79 -10.01
N PRO A 51 -6.49 3.65 -10.89
CA PRO A 51 -7.09 4.86 -11.46
C PRO A 51 -8.30 4.52 -12.34
N SER A 52 -9.26 5.45 -12.44
CA SER A 52 -10.50 5.24 -13.20
C SER A 52 -10.19 5.06 -14.69
N LEU A 53 -10.68 3.95 -15.25
CA LEU A 53 -10.64 3.71 -16.69
C LEU A 53 -11.65 4.56 -17.46
N PHE A 54 -12.57 5.26 -16.78
CA PHE A 54 -13.64 6.02 -17.45
C PHE A 54 -13.25 7.48 -17.72
N ASP A 55 -12.19 7.98 -17.08
CA ASP A 55 -11.87 9.40 -17.07
C ASP A 55 -11.46 9.96 -18.43
N GLY A 56 -10.87 9.13 -19.29
CA GLY A 56 -10.46 9.53 -20.64
C GLY A 56 -11.56 9.45 -21.70
N ILE A 57 -12.79 9.06 -21.34
CA ILE A 57 -13.88 8.90 -22.32
C ILE A 57 -14.55 10.26 -22.61
N HIS A 58 -14.64 10.63 -23.88
CA HIS A 58 -15.39 11.83 -24.30
C HIS A 58 -16.89 11.66 -24.00
N ASN A 59 -17.47 12.65 -23.32
CA ASN A 59 -18.83 12.62 -22.76
C ASN A 59 -19.05 11.38 -21.87
N LYS A 60 -18.11 11.12 -20.95
CA LYS A 60 -18.16 10.00 -19.99
C LYS A 60 -19.39 10.01 -19.07
N ASP A 61 -20.12 11.10 -19.01
CA ASP A 61 -21.39 11.19 -18.30
C ASP A 61 -22.59 10.74 -19.15
N LEU A 62 -22.38 10.39 -20.42
CA LEU A 62 -23.39 9.88 -21.36
C LEU A 62 -22.93 8.52 -21.94
N LEU A 63 -22.55 7.58 -21.09
CA LEU A 63 -22.19 6.22 -21.52
C LEU A 63 -23.43 5.38 -21.81
N ASP A 64 -23.25 4.25 -22.49
CA ASP A 64 -24.34 3.30 -22.75
C ASP A 64 -25.00 2.89 -21.43
N GLY A 65 -26.33 2.84 -21.41
CA GLY A 65 -27.13 2.58 -20.21
C GLY A 65 -27.34 3.75 -19.26
N THR A 66 -26.68 4.89 -19.45
CA THR A 66 -26.91 6.06 -18.59
C THR A 66 -28.38 6.49 -18.67
N GLU A 67 -29.00 6.67 -17.50
CA GLU A 67 -30.33 7.25 -17.38
C GLU A 67 -30.26 8.78 -17.46
N VAL A 68 -31.02 9.36 -18.39
CA VAL A 68 -31.10 10.80 -18.58
C VAL A 68 -32.54 11.29 -18.51
N HIS A 69 -32.71 12.50 -17.97
CA HIS A 69 -33.96 13.26 -18.01
C HIS A 69 -33.74 14.55 -18.78
N PHE A 70 -34.71 14.92 -19.61
CA PHE A 70 -34.68 16.16 -20.37
C PHE A 70 -35.82 17.05 -19.92
N LYS A 71 -35.52 18.23 -19.39
CA LYS A 71 -36.53 19.21 -18.98
C LYS A 71 -36.54 20.37 -19.96
N SER A 72 -37.68 20.61 -20.60
CA SER A 72 -37.86 21.76 -21.49
C SER A 72 -37.69 23.06 -20.70
N VAL A 73 -36.94 24.01 -21.25
CA VAL A 73 -36.75 25.33 -20.62
C VAL A 73 -37.97 26.24 -20.80
N THR A 74 -38.80 26.00 -21.82
CA THR A 74 -40.00 26.79 -22.11
C THR A 74 -41.20 26.33 -21.28
N THR A 75 -41.51 25.03 -21.30
CA THR A 75 -42.64 24.47 -20.52
C THR A 75 -42.28 24.24 -19.05
N ARG A 76 -40.98 24.17 -18.72
CA ARG A 76 -40.47 23.79 -17.39
C ARG A 76 -40.91 22.39 -16.95
N LYS A 77 -41.22 21.51 -17.91
CA LYS A 77 -41.62 20.11 -17.70
C LYS A 77 -40.61 19.14 -18.32
N TYR A 78 -40.59 17.90 -17.83
CA TYR A 78 -39.79 16.82 -18.36
C TYR A 78 -40.44 16.19 -19.60
N LEU A 79 -39.60 15.78 -20.54
CA LEU A 79 -39.98 14.85 -21.60
C LEU A 79 -40.45 13.53 -20.97
N SER A 80 -41.55 12.98 -21.46
CA SER A 80 -42.16 11.76 -20.92
C SER A 80 -42.65 10.85 -22.04
N ALA A 81 -42.33 9.56 -21.90
CA ALA A 81 -42.92 8.47 -22.66
C ALA A 81 -44.10 7.91 -21.83
N GLU A 82 -45.28 8.50 -22.01
CA GLU A 82 -46.42 8.16 -21.16
C GLU A 82 -46.79 6.68 -21.26
N SER A 83 -47.25 6.12 -20.13
CA SER A 83 -47.51 4.68 -19.98
C SER A 83 -46.30 3.77 -20.22
N GLY A 84 -45.08 4.32 -20.24
CA GLY A 84 -43.84 3.57 -20.45
C GLY A 84 -43.43 3.41 -21.92
N GLY A 85 -44.29 3.81 -22.85
CA GLY A 85 -44.11 3.68 -24.29
C GLY A 85 -45.43 3.45 -25.04
N GLY A 86 -45.36 3.26 -26.36
CA GLY A 86 -46.49 2.93 -27.24
C GLY A 86 -47.18 4.14 -27.89
N THR A 87 -46.75 5.36 -27.56
CA THR A 87 -47.36 6.61 -28.03
C THR A 87 -46.30 7.68 -28.32
N ILE A 88 -46.75 8.91 -28.56
CA ILE A 88 -45.89 10.08 -28.74
C ILE A 88 -45.13 10.45 -27.45
N ILE A 89 -43.99 11.11 -27.60
CA ILE A 89 -43.27 11.74 -26.49
C ILE A 89 -43.86 13.14 -26.25
N VAL A 90 -44.15 13.46 -24.99
CA VAL A 90 -44.75 14.73 -24.56
C VAL A 90 -43.85 15.43 -23.54
N ALA A 91 -44.20 16.65 -23.11
CA ALA A 91 -43.43 17.45 -22.16
C ALA A 91 -44.33 18.01 -21.04
N ASN A 92 -44.99 17.13 -20.26
CA ASN A 92 -46.05 17.51 -19.31
C ASN A 92 -45.74 17.22 -17.82
N ARG A 93 -44.58 16.64 -17.50
CA ARG A 93 -44.29 16.14 -16.14
C ARG A 93 -43.46 17.12 -15.33
N THR A 94 -43.84 17.38 -14.08
CA THR A 94 -43.13 18.31 -13.19
C THR A 94 -41.98 17.65 -12.42
N VAL A 95 -42.03 16.34 -12.24
CA VAL A 95 -41.06 15.51 -11.53
C VAL A 95 -40.67 14.37 -12.44
N ALA A 96 -39.38 14.03 -12.48
CA ALA A 96 -38.89 12.89 -13.24
C ALA A 96 -39.03 11.61 -12.42
N SER A 97 -39.59 10.58 -13.05
CA SER A 97 -39.74 9.22 -12.53
C SER A 97 -39.53 8.23 -13.70
N GLU A 98 -40.26 7.11 -13.73
CA GLU A 98 -40.05 6.03 -14.68
C GLU A 98 -40.30 6.43 -16.15
N TRP A 99 -41.36 7.18 -16.43
CA TRP A 99 -41.76 7.55 -17.80
C TRP A 99 -40.91 8.68 -18.39
N GLU A 100 -40.27 9.48 -17.54
CA GLU A 100 -39.38 10.57 -17.94
C GLU A 100 -37.94 10.10 -18.14
N THR A 101 -37.66 8.83 -17.78
CA THR A 101 -36.32 8.24 -17.83
C THR A 101 -36.04 7.63 -19.20
N PHE A 102 -35.00 8.16 -19.85
CA PHE A 102 -34.48 7.63 -21.11
C PHE A 102 -33.12 6.99 -20.87
N ARG A 103 -32.93 5.76 -21.34
CA ARG A 103 -31.63 5.07 -21.30
C ARG A 103 -30.88 5.25 -22.61
N LEU A 104 -29.62 5.65 -22.51
CA LEU A 104 -28.78 5.92 -23.66
C LEU A 104 -28.23 4.65 -24.29
N TRP A 105 -28.43 4.47 -25.60
CA TRP A 105 -27.76 3.45 -26.40
C TRP A 105 -26.72 4.13 -27.30
N ARG A 106 -25.47 4.12 -26.84
CA ARG A 106 -24.39 4.96 -27.38
C ARG A 106 -23.81 4.37 -28.65
N SER A 107 -23.87 5.13 -29.74
CA SER A 107 -23.14 4.83 -30.99
C SER A 107 -21.76 5.47 -31.02
N ASN A 108 -21.64 6.69 -30.49
CA ASN A 108 -20.38 7.42 -30.31
C ASN A 108 -20.60 8.52 -29.24
N ALA A 109 -19.60 9.39 -29.02
CA ALA A 109 -19.65 10.41 -27.97
C ALA A 109 -20.85 11.38 -28.03
N THR A 110 -21.50 11.56 -29.17
CA THR A 110 -22.63 12.50 -29.33
C THR A 110 -23.88 11.86 -29.88
N THR A 111 -23.83 10.62 -30.36
CA THR A 111 -24.92 9.97 -31.11
C THR A 111 -25.47 8.77 -30.34
N PHE A 112 -26.78 8.75 -30.14
CA PHE A 112 -27.49 7.83 -29.27
C PHE A 112 -28.79 7.32 -29.90
N GLN A 113 -29.24 6.16 -29.45
CA GLN A 113 -30.67 5.83 -29.43
C GLN A 113 -31.16 5.99 -27.99
N PHE A 114 -32.46 6.20 -27.80
CA PHE A 114 -33.04 6.33 -26.46
C PHE A 114 -34.04 5.20 -26.24
N ARG A 115 -33.84 4.42 -25.18
CA ARG A 115 -34.76 3.38 -24.74
C ARG A 115 -35.60 3.90 -23.57
N VAL A 116 -36.90 3.67 -23.61
CA VAL A 116 -37.86 4.06 -22.56
C VAL A 116 -38.24 2.86 -21.69
N HIS A 117 -39.07 3.08 -20.67
CA HIS A 117 -39.40 2.11 -19.61
C HIS A 117 -39.84 0.73 -20.15
N ASP A 118 -40.77 0.66 -21.11
CA ASP A 118 -41.28 -0.61 -21.67
C ASP A 118 -40.37 -1.23 -22.74
N ASN A 119 -39.06 -1.00 -22.61
CA ASN A 119 -38.03 -1.51 -23.50
C ASN A 119 -38.15 -1.04 -24.96
N GLN A 120 -38.97 -0.04 -25.24
CA GLN A 120 -39.15 0.55 -26.56
C GLN A 120 -38.13 1.64 -26.84
N PHE A 121 -37.85 1.89 -28.12
CA PHE A 121 -36.95 2.93 -28.59
C PHE A 121 -37.75 4.09 -29.18
N ILE A 122 -37.30 5.32 -28.87
CA ILE A 122 -37.87 6.51 -29.50
C ILE A 122 -37.37 6.64 -30.94
N GLY A 123 -38.23 7.16 -31.81
CA GLY A 123 -37.95 7.42 -33.21
C GLY A 123 -38.92 8.46 -33.78
N LEU A 124 -38.69 8.87 -35.01
CA LEU A 124 -39.65 9.64 -35.80
C LEU A 124 -40.79 8.72 -36.24
N ASP A 125 -42.02 9.23 -36.19
CA ASP A 125 -43.18 8.57 -36.79
C ASP A 125 -43.10 8.64 -38.33
N THR A 126 -42.34 7.71 -38.90
CA THR A 126 -42.16 7.59 -40.35
C THR A 126 -43.42 7.06 -41.07
N ALA A 127 -44.39 6.50 -40.33
CA ALA A 127 -45.66 6.08 -40.89
C ALA A 127 -46.68 7.23 -40.91
N GLY A 128 -46.52 8.22 -40.03
CA GLY A 128 -47.29 9.46 -39.98
C GLY A 128 -46.57 10.65 -40.65
N ASN A 129 -46.43 11.75 -39.90
CA ASN A 129 -45.97 13.04 -40.45
C ASN A 129 -44.45 13.20 -40.55
N GLY A 130 -43.67 12.23 -40.09
CA GLY A 130 -42.20 12.22 -40.13
C GLY A 130 -41.51 13.24 -39.21
N ILE A 131 -42.25 13.91 -38.34
CA ILE A 131 -41.74 14.91 -37.37
C ILE A 131 -42.12 14.61 -35.93
N ASP A 132 -43.18 13.84 -35.68
CA ASP A 132 -43.58 13.44 -34.33
C ASP A 132 -42.58 12.43 -33.76
N ILE A 133 -42.32 12.52 -32.45
CA ILE A 133 -41.47 11.56 -31.73
C ILE A 133 -42.36 10.50 -31.10
N VAL A 134 -42.14 9.23 -31.44
CA VAL A 134 -42.90 8.08 -30.91
C VAL A 134 -41.96 7.07 -30.27
N ALA A 135 -42.43 6.36 -29.24
CA ALA A 135 -41.72 5.26 -28.61
C ALA A 135 -42.45 3.94 -28.88
N VAL A 136 -42.29 3.35 -30.07
CA VAL A 136 -43.06 2.15 -30.47
C VAL A 136 -42.21 0.96 -30.92
N SER A 137 -40.91 1.17 -31.15
CA SER A 137 -40.01 0.10 -31.64
C SER A 137 -39.48 -0.73 -30.49
N THR A 138 -39.71 -2.04 -30.47
CA THR A 138 -39.15 -2.95 -29.45
C THR A 138 -37.74 -3.43 -29.78
N THR A 139 -37.23 -3.12 -30.98
CA THR A 139 -35.87 -3.42 -31.42
C THR A 139 -35.08 -2.15 -31.65
N PRO A 140 -33.75 -2.16 -31.43
CA PRO A 140 -32.88 -1.04 -31.78
C PRO A 140 -32.97 -0.75 -33.29
N GLY A 141 -33.21 0.50 -33.66
CA GLY A 141 -33.43 0.93 -35.04
C GLY A 141 -32.21 1.61 -35.68
N SER A 142 -32.37 2.03 -36.94
CA SER A 142 -31.41 2.88 -37.64
C SER A 142 -31.50 4.35 -37.23
N GLN A 143 -32.61 4.75 -36.61
CA GLN A 143 -32.89 6.11 -36.17
C GLN A 143 -32.01 6.47 -34.97
N LYS A 144 -31.12 7.46 -35.14
CA LYS A 144 -30.20 7.93 -34.10
C LYS A 144 -30.33 9.42 -33.89
N PHE A 145 -30.20 9.83 -32.64
CA PHE A 145 -30.29 11.21 -32.19
C PHE A 145 -28.93 11.72 -31.76
N GLN A 146 -28.67 13.02 -31.91
CA GLN A 146 -27.43 13.64 -31.44
C GLN A 146 -27.73 14.58 -30.27
N ILE A 147 -27.04 14.40 -29.15
CA ILE A 147 -27.09 15.34 -28.03
C ILE A 147 -26.01 16.40 -28.28
N VAL A 148 -26.44 17.64 -28.50
CA VAL A 148 -25.57 18.80 -28.71
C VAL A 148 -25.58 19.63 -27.44
N ARG A 149 -24.44 19.74 -26.76
CA ARG A 149 -24.28 20.55 -25.54
C ARG A 149 -23.95 22.00 -25.87
N ARG A 150 -24.45 22.93 -25.04
CA ARG A 150 -24.06 24.34 -25.10
C ARG A 150 -22.62 24.53 -24.64
N SER A 151 -21.85 25.34 -25.36
CA SER A 151 -20.51 25.74 -24.93
C SER A 151 -20.59 26.56 -23.63
N GLY A 152 -19.78 26.20 -22.63
CA GLY A 152 -19.74 26.87 -21.31
C GLY A 152 -20.84 26.47 -20.32
N ASP A 153 -21.87 25.73 -20.76
CA ASP A 153 -22.93 25.19 -19.89
C ASP A 153 -23.40 23.83 -20.42
N PRO A 154 -22.67 22.74 -20.11
CA PRO A 154 -22.96 21.42 -20.66
C PRO A 154 -24.28 20.82 -20.15
N SER A 155 -24.93 21.44 -19.15
CA SER A 155 -26.25 21.03 -18.66
C SER A 155 -27.38 21.42 -19.61
N ARG A 156 -27.14 22.35 -20.55
CA ARG A 156 -28.10 22.72 -21.60
C ARG A 156 -27.79 22.01 -22.90
N VAL A 157 -28.80 21.38 -23.47
CA VAL A 157 -28.69 20.56 -24.66
C VAL A 157 -29.78 20.86 -25.69
N ARG A 158 -29.47 20.56 -26.95
CA ARG A 158 -30.44 20.32 -28.02
C ARG A 158 -30.31 18.87 -28.46
N ILE A 159 -31.43 18.26 -28.86
CA ILE A 159 -31.45 16.88 -29.36
C ILE A 159 -31.74 16.95 -30.86
N LYS A 160 -30.78 16.57 -31.69
CA LYS A 160 -30.93 16.52 -33.15
C LYS A 160 -31.49 15.16 -33.57
N ALA A 161 -32.58 15.14 -34.31
CA ALA A 161 -33.22 13.94 -34.82
C ALA A 161 -32.59 13.45 -36.15
N PRO A 162 -32.90 12.22 -36.58
CA PRO A 162 -32.40 11.65 -37.84
C PRO A 162 -32.75 12.46 -39.10
N ASN A 163 -33.87 13.19 -39.08
CA ASN A 163 -34.31 14.06 -40.19
C ASN A 163 -33.52 15.37 -40.30
N GLY A 164 -32.52 15.59 -39.44
CA GLY A 164 -31.62 16.74 -39.47
C GLY A 164 -32.09 17.94 -38.66
N PHE A 165 -33.31 17.91 -38.11
CA PHE A 165 -33.88 18.98 -37.27
C PHE A 165 -33.67 18.70 -35.79
N TYR A 166 -33.83 19.73 -34.95
CA TYR A 166 -33.83 19.60 -33.50
C TYR A 166 -35.24 19.33 -32.98
N LEU A 167 -35.33 18.56 -31.89
CA LEU A 167 -36.54 18.42 -31.10
C LEU A 167 -36.94 19.79 -30.52
N GLN A 168 -38.24 20.07 -30.50
CA GLN A 168 -38.83 21.22 -29.82
C GLN A 168 -40.09 20.83 -29.07
N ALA A 169 -40.21 21.30 -27.83
CA ALA A 169 -41.43 21.20 -27.04
C ALA A 169 -42.35 22.40 -27.37
N LYS A 170 -43.32 22.17 -28.26
CA LYS A 170 -44.26 23.22 -28.72
C LYS A 170 -45.33 23.54 -27.67
N SER A 171 -45.74 22.51 -26.91
CA SER A 171 -46.66 22.60 -25.77
C SER A 171 -46.32 21.48 -24.78
N GLU A 172 -47.09 21.37 -23.69
CA GLU A 172 -46.94 20.23 -22.77
C GLU A 172 -47.32 18.89 -23.42
N GLU A 173 -48.15 18.91 -24.47
CA GLU A 173 -48.71 17.71 -25.13
C GLU A 173 -48.04 17.39 -26.47
N LEU A 174 -47.13 18.23 -26.97
CA LEU A 174 -46.57 18.07 -28.31
C LEU A 174 -45.06 18.38 -28.37
N VAL A 175 -44.29 17.34 -28.70
CA VAL A 175 -42.86 17.42 -28.99
C VAL A 175 -42.62 16.94 -30.42
N THR A 176 -41.93 17.76 -31.22
CA THR A 176 -41.71 17.50 -32.66
C THR A 176 -40.27 17.77 -33.05
N ALA A 177 -39.79 17.14 -34.13
CA ALA A 177 -38.44 17.31 -34.68
C ALA A 177 -38.46 18.07 -36.01
N ASP A 178 -38.76 19.36 -35.96
CA ASP A 178 -38.84 20.24 -37.14
C ASP A 178 -38.17 21.62 -36.88
N TYR A 179 -37.42 21.77 -35.79
CA TYR A 179 -36.71 23.02 -35.48
C TYR A 179 -35.35 23.11 -36.17
N LYS A 180 -35.05 24.23 -36.85
CA LYS A 180 -33.82 24.40 -37.65
C LYS A 180 -32.56 24.67 -36.83
N GLY A 181 -32.71 25.20 -35.60
CA GLY A 181 -31.58 25.48 -34.71
C GLY A 181 -30.91 26.84 -34.89
N ASP A 182 -31.59 27.79 -35.53
CA ASP A 182 -31.14 29.17 -35.78
C ASP A 182 -31.40 30.14 -34.60
N GLY A 183 -32.10 29.71 -33.54
CA GLY A 183 -32.31 30.48 -32.31
C GLY A 183 -31.15 30.43 -31.29
N GLY A 184 -31.25 31.28 -30.26
CA GLY A 184 -30.31 31.32 -29.12
C GLY A 184 -30.42 30.12 -28.18
N TRP A 185 -29.77 30.17 -27.01
CA TRP A 185 -29.84 29.11 -25.98
C TRP A 185 -30.66 29.52 -24.74
N GLY A 186 -31.51 30.53 -24.91
CA GLY A 186 -32.31 31.15 -23.85
C GLY A 186 -33.41 30.24 -23.33
N ASP A 187 -34.06 30.67 -22.24
CA ASP A 187 -35.19 29.97 -21.63
C ASP A 187 -36.50 30.10 -22.45
N ASP A 188 -36.47 30.89 -23.51
CA ASP A 188 -37.52 31.12 -24.49
C ASP A 188 -37.41 30.24 -25.73
N ASP A 189 -36.29 29.52 -25.92
CA ASP A 189 -36.10 28.62 -27.08
C ASP A 189 -36.70 27.22 -26.80
N PRO A 190 -37.75 26.80 -27.54
CA PRO A 190 -38.45 25.53 -27.31
C PRO A 190 -37.64 24.28 -27.65
N SER A 191 -36.49 24.44 -28.31
CA SER A 191 -35.56 23.34 -28.63
C SER A 191 -34.51 23.06 -27.56
N VAL A 192 -34.43 23.92 -26.54
CA VAL A 192 -33.44 23.80 -25.47
C VAL A 192 -34.01 23.00 -24.30
N PHE A 193 -33.22 22.03 -23.84
CA PHE A 193 -33.54 21.21 -22.68
C PHE A 193 -32.40 21.31 -21.66
N THR A 194 -32.71 21.28 -20.37
CA THR A 194 -31.71 20.93 -19.36
C THR A 194 -31.65 19.42 -19.23
N ILE A 195 -30.44 18.84 -19.27
CA ILE A 195 -30.20 17.42 -19.08
C ILE A 195 -29.73 17.14 -17.66
N THR A 196 -30.28 16.11 -17.04
CA THR A 196 -29.78 15.53 -15.78
C THR A 196 -29.52 14.05 -15.96
N THR A 197 -28.45 13.55 -15.35
CA THR A 197 -28.11 12.12 -15.34
C THR A 197 -28.46 11.52 -13.98
N ASN A 198 -29.05 10.32 -13.96
CA ASN A 198 -29.42 9.62 -12.73
C ASN A 198 -28.45 8.44 -12.48
N VAL A 199 -28.83 7.23 -12.91
CA VAL A 199 -28.02 6.03 -12.80
C VAL A 199 -27.02 5.94 -13.94
N LYS A 200 -25.79 5.55 -13.63
CA LYS A 200 -24.73 5.25 -14.60
C LYS A 200 -24.24 3.83 -14.40
N LEU A 201 -24.19 3.06 -15.47
CA LEU A 201 -23.50 1.79 -15.49
C LEU A 201 -22.04 2.04 -15.84
N LEU A 202 -21.15 1.53 -15.01
CA LEU A 202 -19.72 1.70 -15.16
C LEU A 202 -19.04 0.33 -15.18
N GLY A 203 -19.27 -0.43 -16.25
CA GLY A 203 -18.71 -1.76 -16.44
C GLY A 203 -17.88 -1.87 -17.72
N GLU A 204 -17.41 -3.08 -18.01
CA GLU A 204 -16.59 -3.36 -19.20
C GLU A 204 -17.32 -3.05 -20.52
N PHE A 205 -18.65 -3.22 -20.57
CA PHE A 205 -19.45 -2.82 -21.73
C PHE A 205 -19.31 -1.32 -22.00
N GLN A 206 -19.48 -0.49 -20.97
CA GLN A 206 -19.42 0.97 -21.11
C GLN A 206 -18.01 1.47 -21.38
N ILE A 207 -16.96 0.85 -20.84
CA ILE A 207 -15.57 1.19 -21.18
C ILE A 207 -15.29 0.88 -22.65
N THR A 208 -15.58 -0.34 -23.08
CA THR A 208 -15.23 -0.79 -24.43
C THR A 208 -16.04 -0.09 -25.51
N ASN A 209 -17.35 0.15 -25.29
CA ASN A 209 -18.15 1.03 -26.14
C ASN A 209 -17.68 2.48 -26.06
N GLY A 210 -17.36 2.95 -24.85
CA GLY A 210 -16.90 4.29 -24.50
C GLY A 210 -15.74 4.77 -25.36
N TYR A 211 -14.66 4.00 -25.35
CA TYR A 211 -13.44 4.25 -26.12
C TYR A 211 -13.55 3.84 -27.59
N GLY A 212 -14.46 2.91 -27.93
CA GLY A 212 -14.66 2.45 -29.30
C GLY A 212 -13.35 1.88 -29.89
N PRO A 213 -12.82 2.42 -30.99
CA PRO A 213 -11.58 1.94 -31.61
C PRO A 213 -10.34 1.91 -30.69
N GLU A 214 -10.30 2.77 -29.67
CA GLU A 214 -9.19 2.84 -28.70
C GLU A 214 -9.28 1.79 -27.58
N ALA A 215 -10.45 1.16 -27.40
CA ALA A 215 -10.69 0.21 -26.32
C ALA A 215 -9.66 -0.93 -26.25
N PRO A 216 -9.20 -1.55 -27.37
CA PRO A 216 -8.21 -2.62 -27.30
C PRO A 216 -6.88 -2.15 -26.71
N ARG A 217 -6.47 -0.89 -26.93
CA ARG A 217 -5.25 -0.34 -26.34
C ARG A 217 -5.42 -0.17 -24.84
N VAL A 218 -6.52 0.47 -24.42
CA VAL A 218 -6.83 0.75 -23.00
C VAL A 218 -6.94 -0.54 -22.19
N MET A 219 -7.71 -1.52 -22.67
CA MET A 219 -7.91 -2.77 -21.93
C MET A 219 -6.63 -3.61 -21.85
N ARG A 220 -5.83 -3.67 -22.93
CA ARG A 220 -4.54 -4.39 -22.88
C ARG A 220 -3.56 -3.74 -21.92
N GLU A 221 -3.49 -2.41 -21.90
CA GLU A 221 -2.67 -1.67 -20.96
C GLU A 221 -3.09 -1.98 -19.52
N HIS A 222 -4.41 -1.93 -19.24
CA HIS A 222 -4.97 -2.31 -17.94
C HIS A 222 -4.59 -3.74 -17.53
N TRP A 223 -4.84 -4.74 -18.39
CA TRP A 223 -4.51 -6.14 -18.08
C TRP A 223 -3.01 -6.42 -17.91
N MET A 224 -2.15 -5.57 -18.45
CA MET A 224 -0.68 -5.69 -18.35
C MET A 224 -0.08 -4.94 -17.17
N THR A 225 -0.83 -4.05 -16.52
CA THR A 225 -0.29 -3.13 -15.49
C THR A 225 -1.07 -3.16 -14.18
N PHE A 226 -2.32 -3.63 -14.19
CA PHE A 226 -3.19 -3.64 -13.02
C PHE A 226 -2.88 -4.79 -12.05
N ILE A 227 -2.82 -6.02 -12.57
CA ILE A 227 -2.33 -7.20 -11.83
C ILE A 227 -1.07 -7.74 -12.53
N LEU A 228 -0.03 -7.94 -11.74
CA LEU A 228 1.31 -8.33 -12.13
C LEU A 228 1.75 -9.58 -11.37
N GLU A 229 2.81 -10.22 -11.84
CA GLU A 229 3.41 -11.37 -11.16
C GLU A 229 3.80 -11.06 -9.70
N LYS A 230 4.29 -9.85 -9.44
CA LYS A 230 4.65 -9.39 -8.09
C LYS A 230 3.46 -9.39 -7.13
N ASP A 231 2.23 -9.26 -7.64
CA ASP A 231 1.03 -9.31 -6.81
C ASP A 231 0.76 -10.76 -6.38
N PHE A 232 0.99 -11.75 -7.25
CA PHE A 232 0.95 -13.16 -6.84
C PHE A 232 2.05 -13.49 -5.82
N THR A 233 3.26 -12.96 -6.00
CA THR A 233 4.32 -13.05 -4.97
C THR A 233 3.86 -12.43 -3.65
N PHE A 234 3.28 -11.23 -3.70
CA PHE A 234 2.77 -10.53 -2.52
C PHE A 234 1.68 -11.33 -1.80
N LEU A 235 0.71 -11.89 -2.53
CA LEU A 235 -0.35 -12.72 -1.98
C LEU A 235 0.25 -13.94 -1.26
N ALA A 236 1.13 -14.68 -1.92
CA ALA A 236 1.80 -15.85 -1.36
C ALA A 236 2.61 -15.49 -0.09
N SER A 237 3.42 -14.43 -0.14
CA SER A 237 4.22 -13.95 1.00
C SER A 237 3.37 -13.46 2.18
N ASN A 238 2.11 -13.09 1.95
CA ASN A 238 1.16 -12.72 3.02
C ASN A 238 0.26 -13.89 3.45
N GLY A 239 0.58 -15.11 3.04
CA GLY A 239 -0.11 -16.33 3.47
C GLY A 239 -1.44 -16.60 2.77
N LEU A 240 -1.80 -15.82 1.74
CA LEU A 240 -2.91 -16.14 0.84
C LEU A 240 -2.46 -17.27 -0.09
N ASN A 241 -3.32 -18.26 -0.27
CA ASN A 241 -3.00 -19.48 -1.00
C ASN A 241 -3.93 -19.71 -2.19
N ALA A 242 -4.80 -18.74 -2.48
CA ALA A 242 -5.70 -18.78 -3.62
C ALA A 242 -6.00 -17.38 -4.16
N VAL A 243 -6.49 -17.32 -5.38
CA VAL A 243 -7.09 -16.15 -6.00
C VAL A 243 -8.43 -16.53 -6.62
N ARG A 244 -9.43 -15.66 -6.47
CA ARG A 244 -10.66 -15.68 -7.25
C ARG A 244 -10.51 -14.69 -8.39
N ILE A 245 -10.71 -15.15 -9.62
CA ILE A 245 -10.50 -14.34 -10.83
C ILE A 245 -11.82 -14.23 -11.59
N PRO A 246 -12.54 -13.10 -11.45
CA PRO A 246 -13.70 -12.75 -12.25
C PRO A 246 -13.36 -12.72 -13.75
N VAL A 247 -14.14 -13.40 -14.58
CA VAL A 247 -14.04 -13.37 -16.04
C VAL A 247 -15.42 -13.18 -16.68
N GLY A 248 -15.47 -12.44 -17.77
CA GLY A 248 -16.68 -12.29 -18.58
C GLY A 248 -16.76 -13.32 -19.69
N TRP A 249 -17.98 -13.69 -20.08
CA TRP A 249 -18.26 -14.71 -21.11
C TRP A 249 -17.52 -14.48 -22.44
N TRP A 250 -17.22 -13.22 -22.80
CA TRP A 250 -16.51 -12.87 -24.02
C TRP A 250 -15.10 -13.48 -24.10
N ILE A 251 -14.51 -13.86 -22.97
CA ILE A 251 -13.20 -14.51 -22.90
C ILE A 251 -13.15 -15.82 -23.72
N ALA A 252 -14.28 -16.52 -23.86
CA ALA A 252 -14.35 -17.76 -24.64
C ALA A 252 -14.25 -17.53 -26.16
N SER A 253 -14.40 -16.28 -26.60
CA SER A 253 -14.29 -15.86 -28.01
C SER A 253 -12.95 -15.19 -28.34
N ASP A 254 -11.99 -15.20 -27.41
CA ASP A 254 -10.66 -14.64 -27.66
C ASP A 254 -9.94 -15.34 -28.84
N PRO A 255 -9.16 -14.60 -29.65
CA PRO A 255 -8.81 -13.17 -29.52
C PRO A 255 -9.80 -12.22 -30.23
N ARG A 256 -10.98 -12.70 -30.65
CA ARG A 256 -11.96 -11.92 -31.44
C ARG A 256 -13.35 -11.99 -30.80
N PRO A 257 -13.52 -11.46 -29.58
CA PRO A 257 -14.83 -11.41 -28.95
C PRO A 257 -15.80 -10.52 -29.75
N PRO A 258 -17.11 -10.72 -29.55
CA PRO A 258 -18.12 -9.87 -30.17
C PRO A 258 -18.00 -8.43 -29.67
N LYS A 259 -18.26 -7.46 -30.55
CA LYS A 259 -18.21 -6.03 -30.19
C LYS A 259 -19.29 -5.71 -29.14
N PRO A 260 -19.03 -4.78 -28.19
CA PRO A 260 -17.85 -3.91 -28.12
C PRO A 260 -16.62 -4.53 -27.43
N TYR A 261 -16.72 -5.73 -26.87
CA TYR A 261 -15.64 -6.38 -26.15
C TYR A 261 -14.37 -6.53 -27.00
N VAL A 262 -13.22 -6.58 -26.34
CA VAL A 262 -11.90 -6.58 -26.97
C VAL A 262 -11.11 -7.80 -26.55
N GLY A 263 -10.27 -8.31 -27.46
CA GLY A 263 -9.54 -9.56 -27.21
C GLY A 263 -8.25 -9.38 -26.41
N GLY A 264 -7.92 -10.38 -25.59
CA GLY A 264 -6.65 -10.49 -24.87
C GLY A 264 -6.75 -10.91 -23.39
N SER A 265 -7.96 -10.95 -22.82
CA SER A 265 -8.18 -11.35 -21.43
C SER A 265 -7.86 -12.83 -21.18
N LEU A 266 -8.04 -13.71 -22.18
CA LEU A 266 -7.66 -15.13 -22.06
C LEU A 266 -6.16 -15.30 -21.89
N LYS A 267 -5.36 -14.52 -22.64
CA LYS A 267 -3.90 -14.51 -22.49
C LYS A 267 -3.47 -13.96 -21.13
N ALA A 268 -4.24 -13.05 -20.54
CA ALA A 268 -3.98 -12.55 -19.20
C ALA A 268 -4.30 -13.62 -18.14
N LEU A 269 -5.40 -14.34 -18.29
CA LEU A 269 -5.74 -15.49 -17.45
C LEU A 269 -4.68 -16.60 -17.54
N ASP A 270 -4.18 -16.91 -18.74
CA ASP A 270 -3.08 -17.87 -18.92
C ASP A 270 -1.83 -17.50 -18.10
N ARG A 271 -1.46 -16.20 -18.11
CA ARG A 271 -0.34 -15.70 -17.30
C ARG A 271 -0.63 -15.84 -15.80
N ALA A 272 -1.87 -15.53 -15.38
CA ALA A 272 -2.30 -15.70 -14.00
C ALA A 272 -2.10 -17.14 -13.52
N PHE A 273 -2.46 -18.12 -14.34
CA PHE A 273 -2.24 -19.54 -14.06
C PHE A 273 -0.75 -19.88 -13.95
N SER A 274 0.11 -19.37 -14.84
CA SER A 274 1.56 -19.57 -14.74
C SER A 274 2.16 -18.96 -13.46
N TRP A 275 1.73 -17.76 -13.07
CA TRP A 275 2.14 -17.15 -11.81
C TRP A 275 1.62 -17.95 -10.61
N ALA A 276 0.36 -18.38 -10.67
CA ALA A 276 -0.25 -19.18 -9.61
C ALA A 276 0.51 -20.50 -9.37
N GLU A 277 0.94 -21.19 -10.42
CA GLU A 277 1.77 -22.40 -10.29
C GLU A 277 3.13 -22.10 -9.66
N LYS A 278 3.79 -21.03 -10.12
CA LYS A 278 5.11 -20.63 -9.62
C LYS A 278 5.11 -20.33 -8.11
N TYR A 279 4.02 -19.77 -7.58
CA TYR A 279 3.91 -19.35 -6.18
C TYR A 279 3.00 -20.24 -5.32
N ASP A 280 2.66 -21.45 -5.81
CA ASP A 280 1.70 -22.39 -5.19
C ASP A 280 0.37 -21.74 -4.76
N ILE A 281 -0.10 -20.78 -5.55
CA ILE A 281 -1.43 -20.19 -5.42
C ILE A 281 -2.42 -21.01 -6.24
N LYS A 282 -3.60 -21.24 -5.66
CA LYS A 282 -4.73 -21.89 -6.31
C LYS A 282 -5.64 -20.88 -7.00
N VAL A 283 -6.26 -21.26 -8.12
CA VAL A 283 -7.14 -20.38 -8.89
C VAL A 283 -8.58 -20.88 -8.81
N ILE A 284 -9.47 -19.97 -8.44
CA ILE A 284 -10.92 -20.07 -8.58
C ILE A 284 -11.28 -19.21 -9.79
N ILE A 285 -11.67 -19.84 -10.90
CA ILE A 285 -12.19 -19.12 -12.07
C ILE A 285 -13.65 -18.78 -11.77
N ASP A 286 -14.01 -17.51 -11.84
CA ASP A 286 -15.38 -17.06 -11.63
C ASP A 286 -15.99 -16.50 -12.91
N LEU A 287 -17.04 -17.16 -13.42
CA LEU A 287 -17.84 -16.59 -14.51
C LEU A 287 -18.72 -15.46 -13.97
N HIS A 288 -18.12 -14.28 -13.94
CA HIS A 288 -18.67 -13.09 -13.30
C HIS A 288 -19.79 -12.43 -14.12
N ALA A 289 -19.71 -12.53 -15.44
CA ALA A 289 -20.69 -11.96 -16.36
C ALA A 289 -21.14 -12.99 -17.40
N ALA A 290 -22.43 -13.31 -17.40
CA ALA A 290 -23.04 -14.19 -18.40
C ALA A 290 -23.64 -13.40 -19.59
N PRO A 291 -23.79 -14.03 -20.78
CA PRO A 291 -24.45 -13.39 -21.91
C PRO A 291 -25.86 -12.91 -21.53
N GLY A 292 -26.13 -11.62 -21.73
CA GLY A 292 -27.42 -11.01 -21.41
C GLY A 292 -27.57 -10.52 -19.96
N SER A 293 -26.54 -10.64 -19.12
CA SER A 293 -26.51 -10.20 -17.71
C SER A 293 -27.53 -10.91 -16.81
N GLN A 294 -27.02 -11.53 -15.74
CA GLN A 294 -27.82 -12.27 -14.76
C GLN A 294 -28.44 -11.40 -13.66
N ASN A 295 -28.11 -10.10 -13.60
CA ASN A 295 -28.60 -9.21 -12.55
C ASN A 295 -28.86 -7.75 -12.99
N GLY A 296 -28.62 -7.42 -14.26
CA GLY A 296 -28.83 -6.07 -14.79
C GLY A 296 -27.76 -5.05 -14.39
N PHE A 297 -26.77 -5.39 -13.57
CA PHE A 297 -25.74 -4.46 -13.11
C PHE A 297 -24.49 -4.44 -14.02
N GLU A 298 -23.64 -3.45 -13.79
CA GLU A 298 -22.44 -3.21 -14.58
C GLU A 298 -21.38 -4.32 -14.47
N HIS A 299 -21.26 -4.95 -13.31
CA HIS A 299 -20.29 -6.02 -13.07
C HIS A 299 -20.67 -7.34 -13.79
N SER A 300 -21.96 -7.55 -14.07
CA SER A 300 -22.43 -8.59 -14.98
C SER A 300 -22.46 -8.15 -16.45
N SER A 301 -21.83 -7.02 -16.76
CA SER A 301 -21.71 -6.44 -18.10
C SER A 301 -23.05 -6.07 -18.76
N SER A 302 -24.03 -5.65 -17.94
CA SER A 302 -25.27 -5.11 -18.46
C SER A 302 -25.03 -3.88 -19.32
N ARG A 303 -25.70 -3.84 -20.47
CA ARG A 303 -25.62 -2.71 -21.40
C ARG A 303 -26.36 -1.49 -20.85
N ASP A 304 -27.59 -1.70 -20.39
CA ASP A 304 -28.54 -0.64 -20.05
C ASP A 304 -29.45 -0.96 -18.87
N GLY A 305 -29.06 -1.91 -18.00
CA GLY A 305 -29.86 -2.29 -16.86
C GLY A 305 -30.74 -3.51 -17.12
N SER A 306 -30.85 -3.96 -18.37
CA SER A 306 -31.66 -5.13 -18.72
C SER A 306 -31.03 -6.43 -18.21
N GLN A 307 -31.88 -7.31 -17.67
CA GLN A 307 -31.54 -8.67 -17.33
C GLN A 307 -32.22 -9.61 -18.33
N GLU A 308 -31.44 -10.19 -19.24
CA GLU A 308 -31.93 -11.09 -20.31
C GLU A 308 -31.45 -12.53 -20.13
N TRP A 309 -30.42 -12.75 -19.31
CA TRP A 309 -29.92 -14.09 -19.03
C TRP A 309 -30.98 -14.96 -18.36
N GLY A 310 -31.09 -16.22 -18.79
CA GLY A 310 -32.02 -17.20 -18.20
C GLY A 310 -33.46 -17.10 -18.71
N LYS A 311 -33.79 -16.14 -19.58
CA LYS A 311 -35.12 -16.06 -20.23
C LYS A 311 -35.31 -17.10 -21.35
N THR A 312 -34.21 -17.61 -21.91
CA THR A 312 -34.22 -18.63 -22.97
C THR A 312 -33.24 -19.76 -22.65
N ASP A 313 -33.54 -20.96 -23.13
CA ASP A 313 -32.64 -22.11 -23.01
C ASP A 313 -31.32 -21.88 -23.77
N GLU A 314 -31.35 -21.08 -24.82
CA GLU A 314 -30.18 -20.69 -25.61
C GLU A 314 -29.18 -19.90 -24.76
N SER A 315 -29.64 -18.92 -23.97
CA SER A 315 -28.76 -18.17 -23.06
C SER A 315 -28.08 -19.05 -22.02
N ILE A 316 -28.78 -20.09 -21.53
CA ILE A 316 -28.23 -21.10 -20.62
C ILE A 316 -27.15 -21.94 -21.34
N LYS A 317 -27.44 -22.44 -22.54
CA LYS A 317 -26.49 -23.25 -23.33
C LYS A 317 -25.21 -22.46 -23.66
N GLU A 318 -25.34 -21.19 -24.05
CA GLU A 318 -24.21 -20.31 -24.32
C GLU A 318 -23.32 -20.13 -23.07
N THR A 319 -23.95 -19.93 -21.91
CA THR A 319 -23.23 -19.79 -20.63
C THR A 319 -22.52 -21.09 -20.25
N VAL A 320 -23.16 -22.25 -20.40
CA VAL A 320 -22.56 -23.57 -20.16
C VAL A 320 -21.38 -23.83 -21.10
N ALA A 321 -21.46 -23.38 -22.36
CA ALA A 321 -20.35 -23.50 -23.31
C ALA A 321 -19.09 -22.72 -22.86
N VAL A 322 -19.27 -21.57 -22.19
CA VAL A 322 -18.15 -20.83 -21.58
C VAL A 322 -17.50 -21.64 -20.44
N ILE A 323 -18.32 -22.26 -19.58
CA ILE A 323 -17.81 -23.12 -18.50
C ILE A 323 -17.08 -24.35 -19.05
N ASP A 324 -17.63 -25.01 -20.09
CA ASP A 324 -16.98 -26.14 -20.78
C ASP A 324 -15.62 -25.71 -21.34
N PHE A 325 -15.56 -24.55 -22.01
CA PHE A 325 -14.33 -24.00 -22.58
C PHE A 325 -13.26 -23.71 -21.51
N LEU A 326 -13.61 -22.95 -20.47
CA LEU A 326 -12.67 -22.57 -19.40
C LEU A 326 -12.17 -23.82 -18.66
N THR A 327 -13.06 -24.75 -18.35
CA THR A 327 -12.67 -25.98 -17.65
C THR A 327 -11.79 -26.86 -18.54
N ALA A 328 -12.15 -27.06 -19.82
CA ALA A 328 -11.34 -27.85 -20.76
C ALA A 328 -9.91 -27.33 -20.86
N ARG A 329 -9.73 -26.00 -20.85
CA ARG A 329 -8.43 -25.34 -20.94
C ARG A 329 -7.57 -25.57 -19.70
N TYR A 330 -8.13 -25.39 -18.50
CA TYR A 330 -7.36 -25.35 -17.26
C TYR A 330 -7.43 -26.63 -16.42
N ALA A 331 -8.26 -27.62 -16.78
CA ALA A 331 -8.47 -28.85 -15.98
C ALA A 331 -7.18 -29.62 -15.64
N LYS A 332 -6.17 -29.54 -16.51
CA LYS A 332 -4.87 -30.21 -16.31
C LYS A 332 -3.85 -29.34 -15.57
N HIS A 333 -4.14 -28.06 -15.35
CA HIS A 333 -3.23 -27.13 -14.70
C HIS A 333 -3.23 -27.36 -13.18
N PRO A 334 -2.07 -27.51 -12.53
CA PRO A 334 -1.99 -27.87 -11.10
C PRO A 334 -2.60 -26.81 -10.17
N SER A 335 -2.65 -25.56 -10.62
CA SER A 335 -3.27 -24.45 -9.87
C SER A 335 -4.79 -24.36 -10.00
N LEU A 336 -5.46 -25.08 -10.92
CA LEU A 336 -6.93 -25.03 -10.96
C LEU A 336 -7.51 -25.70 -9.71
N TYR A 337 -8.25 -24.93 -8.92
CA TYR A 337 -8.85 -25.40 -7.67
C TYR A 337 -10.37 -25.45 -7.73
N ALA A 338 -11.00 -24.41 -8.28
CA ALA A 338 -12.44 -24.36 -8.43
C ALA A 338 -12.88 -23.61 -9.68
N VAL A 339 -14.11 -23.90 -10.12
CA VAL A 339 -14.82 -23.16 -11.16
C VAL A 339 -16.15 -22.72 -10.57
N GLU A 340 -16.35 -21.41 -10.49
CA GLU A 340 -17.60 -20.78 -10.11
C GLU A 340 -18.45 -20.54 -11.35
N LEU A 341 -19.67 -21.07 -11.30
CA LEU A 341 -20.51 -21.17 -12.47
C LEU A 341 -21.17 -19.84 -12.83
N LEU A 342 -21.48 -18.99 -11.85
CA LEU A 342 -22.13 -17.71 -12.07
C LEU A 342 -22.02 -16.85 -10.80
N ASN A 343 -21.80 -15.56 -10.97
CA ASN A 343 -21.74 -14.58 -9.89
C ASN A 343 -23.09 -13.87 -9.68
N GLU A 344 -23.60 -13.82 -8.44
CA GLU A 344 -24.71 -12.96 -7.99
C GLU A 344 -25.93 -12.87 -8.94
N PRO A 345 -26.59 -13.97 -9.32
CA PRO A 345 -27.85 -13.91 -10.05
C PRO A 345 -28.92 -13.15 -9.26
N LEU A 346 -29.61 -12.18 -9.87
CA LEU A 346 -30.67 -11.44 -9.20
C LEU A 346 -31.92 -12.31 -9.06
N SER A 347 -32.45 -12.40 -7.84
CA SER A 347 -33.65 -13.19 -7.55
C SER A 347 -34.88 -12.74 -8.34
N LEU A 348 -35.02 -11.43 -8.52
CA LEU A 348 -35.93 -10.84 -9.49
C LEU A 348 -35.36 -11.09 -10.90
N GLY A 349 -36.13 -11.71 -11.78
CA GLY A 349 -35.70 -12.04 -13.15
C GLY A 349 -34.98 -13.38 -13.33
N THR A 350 -34.44 -13.99 -12.27
CA THR A 350 -33.86 -15.35 -12.31
C THR A 350 -34.62 -16.32 -11.41
N PRO A 351 -35.58 -17.10 -11.95
CA PRO A 351 -36.24 -18.16 -11.21
C PRO A 351 -35.24 -19.23 -10.70
N VAL A 352 -35.45 -19.72 -9.48
CA VAL A 352 -34.54 -20.70 -8.86
C VAL A 352 -34.44 -22.00 -9.67
N ASP A 353 -35.52 -22.44 -10.33
CA ASP A 353 -35.52 -23.65 -11.16
C ASP A 353 -34.64 -23.48 -12.41
N THR A 354 -34.68 -22.30 -13.04
CA THR A 354 -33.78 -21.95 -14.15
C THR A 354 -32.33 -21.96 -13.69
N LEU A 355 -32.05 -21.40 -12.51
CA LEU A 355 -30.70 -21.40 -11.93
C LEU A 355 -30.21 -22.81 -11.60
N ILE A 356 -31.06 -23.66 -11.00
CA ILE A 356 -30.73 -25.07 -10.71
C ILE A 356 -30.48 -25.85 -12.00
N LYS A 357 -31.27 -25.62 -13.05
CA LYS A 357 -31.04 -26.20 -14.38
C LYS A 357 -29.65 -25.82 -14.89
N TYR A 358 -29.33 -24.53 -14.89
CA TYR A 358 -28.01 -24.04 -15.29
C TYR A 358 -26.88 -24.65 -14.45
N TYR A 359 -27.00 -24.65 -13.12
CA TYR A 359 -25.97 -25.20 -12.24
C TYR A 359 -25.77 -26.70 -12.41
N ARG A 360 -26.82 -27.45 -12.77
CA ARG A 360 -26.70 -28.86 -13.15
C ARG A 360 -25.89 -29.03 -14.44
N ASP A 361 -26.22 -28.26 -15.46
CA ASP A 361 -25.56 -28.36 -16.76
C ASP A 361 -24.10 -27.87 -16.69
N GLY A 362 -23.84 -26.78 -15.96
CA GLY A 362 -22.51 -26.28 -15.65
C GLY A 362 -21.68 -27.25 -14.80
N TYR A 363 -22.29 -27.89 -13.79
CA TYR A 363 -21.63 -28.97 -13.03
C TYR A 363 -21.19 -30.11 -13.93
N ASN A 364 -22.06 -30.56 -14.84
CA ASN A 364 -21.76 -31.61 -15.80
C ASN A 364 -20.64 -31.19 -16.77
N ALA A 365 -20.63 -29.94 -17.23
CA ALA A 365 -19.56 -29.38 -18.05
C ALA A 365 -18.21 -29.38 -17.31
N VAL A 366 -18.18 -29.00 -16.03
CA VAL A 366 -16.93 -29.10 -15.23
C VAL A 366 -16.49 -30.56 -15.08
N ARG A 367 -17.42 -31.47 -14.75
CA ARG A 367 -17.12 -32.89 -14.51
C ARG A 367 -16.66 -33.65 -15.76
N LYS A 368 -17.04 -33.18 -16.95
CA LYS A 368 -16.52 -33.70 -18.23
C LYS A 368 -14.99 -33.57 -18.33
N HIS A 369 -14.40 -32.54 -17.73
CA HIS A 369 -12.96 -32.26 -17.84
C HIS A 369 -12.19 -32.45 -16.53
N SER A 370 -12.83 -32.27 -15.37
CA SER A 370 -12.18 -32.37 -14.06
C SER A 370 -13.06 -33.03 -12.99
N SER A 371 -12.58 -34.16 -12.47
CA SER A 371 -13.12 -34.79 -11.26
C SER A 371 -12.62 -34.16 -9.96
N LYS A 372 -11.60 -33.28 -10.03
CA LYS A 372 -10.91 -32.71 -8.87
C LYS A 372 -11.30 -31.26 -8.58
N ALA A 373 -11.67 -30.47 -9.57
CA ALA A 373 -12.08 -29.08 -9.35
C ALA A 373 -13.34 -29.02 -8.47
N PHE A 374 -13.38 -28.10 -7.51
CA PHE A 374 -14.61 -27.74 -6.82
C PHE A 374 -15.53 -26.97 -7.79
N VAL A 375 -16.84 -27.19 -7.67
CA VAL A 375 -17.85 -26.45 -8.45
C VAL A 375 -18.55 -25.50 -7.50
N VAL A 376 -18.40 -24.21 -7.72
CA VAL A 376 -18.92 -23.15 -6.87
C VAL A 376 -20.20 -22.59 -7.49
N MET A 377 -21.23 -22.39 -6.66
CA MET A 377 -22.56 -21.94 -7.04
C MET A 377 -22.95 -20.74 -6.18
N SER A 378 -23.05 -19.56 -6.77
CA SER A 378 -23.43 -18.34 -6.05
C SER A 378 -24.92 -18.34 -5.69
N ASN A 379 -25.22 -17.89 -4.47
CA ASN A 379 -26.60 -17.63 -4.05
C ASN A 379 -27.20 -16.45 -4.84
N ARG A 380 -28.53 -16.44 -5.00
CA ARG A 380 -29.21 -15.29 -5.59
C ARG A 380 -29.16 -14.10 -4.65
N ILE A 381 -28.98 -12.90 -5.21
CA ILE A 381 -29.08 -11.64 -4.48
C ILE A 381 -30.55 -11.17 -4.42
N GLY A 382 -30.94 -10.55 -3.31
CA GLY A 382 -32.31 -10.08 -3.03
C GLY A 382 -33.02 -10.86 -1.92
N ALA A 383 -34.34 -10.66 -1.78
CA ALA A 383 -35.14 -11.24 -0.71
C ALA A 383 -35.45 -12.73 -0.94
N VAL A 384 -34.47 -13.59 -0.69
CA VAL A 384 -34.56 -15.05 -0.91
C VAL A 384 -34.20 -15.86 0.33
N ASN A 385 -34.58 -17.13 0.32
CA ASN A 385 -34.14 -18.08 1.34
C ASN A 385 -32.69 -18.49 1.05
N ALA A 386 -31.75 -18.11 1.91
CA ALA A 386 -30.32 -18.43 1.78
C ALA A 386 -30.01 -19.94 1.69
N ARG A 387 -30.97 -20.82 2.04
CA ARG A 387 -30.85 -22.28 1.98
C ARG A 387 -31.37 -22.90 0.68
N GLU A 388 -31.92 -22.12 -0.25
CA GLU A 388 -32.65 -22.63 -1.43
C GLU A 388 -31.82 -23.57 -2.31
N LEU A 389 -30.50 -23.40 -2.36
CA LEU A 389 -29.59 -24.25 -3.15
C LEU A 389 -29.09 -25.50 -2.40
N LEU A 390 -29.22 -25.56 -1.06
CA LEU A 390 -28.68 -26.67 -0.28
C LEU A 390 -29.26 -28.05 -0.67
N PRO A 391 -30.58 -28.21 -0.92
CA PRO A 391 -31.14 -29.50 -1.32
C PRO A 391 -30.60 -30.02 -2.64
N PHE A 392 -30.26 -29.11 -3.57
CA PHE A 392 -29.66 -29.46 -4.85
C PHE A 392 -28.18 -29.78 -4.68
N ALA A 393 -27.41 -28.87 -4.08
CA ALA A 393 -25.96 -28.97 -3.98
C ALA A 393 -25.48 -30.16 -3.12
N ARG A 394 -26.24 -30.58 -2.10
CA ARG A 394 -25.93 -31.77 -1.27
C ARG A 394 -25.93 -33.09 -2.05
N GLY A 395 -26.61 -33.13 -3.19
CA GLY A 395 -26.68 -34.32 -4.05
C GLY A 395 -25.46 -34.47 -4.97
N LEU A 396 -24.55 -33.50 -4.97
CA LEU A 396 -23.44 -33.40 -5.90
C LEU A 396 -22.10 -33.43 -5.17
N GLN A 397 -21.09 -34.03 -5.79
CA GLN A 397 -19.76 -34.13 -5.18
C GLN A 397 -18.92 -32.88 -5.42
N ARG A 398 -18.17 -32.47 -4.39
CA ARG A 398 -17.23 -31.33 -4.39
C ARG A 398 -17.89 -30.01 -4.83
N THR A 399 -19.09 -29.76 -4.30
CA THR A 399 -19.82 -28.51 -4.48
C THR A 399 -19.55 -27.53 -3.36
N VAL A 400 -19.66 -26.25 -3.69
CA VAL A 400 -19.48 -25.11 -2.81
C VAL A 400 -20.64 -24.13 -3.08
N ILE A 401 -21.25 -23.59 -2.03
CA ILE A 401 -22.17 -22.46 -2.13
C ILE A 401 -21.39 -21.19 -1.83
N ASP A 402 -21.49 -20.20 -2.71
CA ASP A 402 -20.91 -18.88 -2.52
C ASP A 402 -21.94 -17.90 -1.97
N VAL A 403 -21.53 -17.09 -1.00
CA VAL A 403 -22.30 -16.00 -0.41
C VAL A 403 -21.46 -14.73 -0.32
N HIS A 404 -22.08 -13.60 -0.64
CA HIS A 404 -21.40 -12.32 -0.68
C HIS A 404 -21.96 -11.41 0.41
N TYR A 405 -21.08 -10.89 1.27
CA TYR A 405 -21.47 -10.11 2.44
C TYR A 405 -20.81 -8.73 2.45
N TYR A 406 -21.61 -7.74 2.09
CA TYR A 406 -21.23 -6.34 2.14
C TYR A 406 -21.97 -5.59 3.25
N ASN A 407 -21.24 -4.69 3.92
CA ASN A 407 -21.81 -3.65 4.79
C ASN A 407 -21.87 -2.29 4.07
N LEU A 408 -21.35 -2.19 2.84
CA LEU A 408 -21.23 -0.95 2.09
C LEU A 408 -22.51 -0.57 1.31
N PHE A 409 -23.24 -1.55 0.79
CA PHE A 409 -24.30 -1.34 -0.20
C PHE A 409 -25.72 -1.20 0.39
N TRP A 410 -25.85 -1.01 1.71
CA TRP A 410 -27.14 -0.82 2.37
C TRP A 410 -27.12 0.39 3.31
N PRO A 411 -27.13 1.61 2.76
CA PRO A 411 -26.91 2.84 3.53
C PRO A 411 -27.95 3.05 4.62
N GLU A 412 -29.22 2.74 4.33
CA GLU A 412 -30.34 2.82 5.29
C GLU A 412 -30.09 2.01 6.57
N LYS A 413 -29.31 0.93 6.46
CA LYS A 413 -28.94 0.06 7.57
C LYS A 413 -27.62 0.46 8.20
N PHE A 414 -26.59 0.71 7.40
CA PHE A 414 -25.21 0.80 7.89
C PHE A 414 -24.66 2.23 8.04
N ASP A 415 -25.18 3.24 7.33
CA ASP A 415 -24.63 4.61 7.38
C ASP A 415 -24.82 5.27 8.76
N GLY A 416 -25.89 4.89 9.46
CA GLY A 416 -26.17 5.33 10.83
C GLY A 416 -25.44 4.54 11.91
N MET A 417 -24.73 3.46 11.56
CA MET A 417 -24.04 2.61 12.53
C MET A 417 -22.67 3.17 12.89
N THR A 418 -22.34 3.09 14.16
CA THR A 418 -20.97 3.30 14.67
C THR A 418 -20.03 2.17 14.24
N VAL A 419 -18.72 2.38 14.39
CA VAL A 419 -17.68 1.34 14.19
C VAL A 419 -18.02 0.06 14.98
N GLN A 420 -18.37 0.20 16.27
CA GLN A 420 -18.66 -0.95 17.12
C GLN A 420 -19.93 -1.68 16.68
N GLN A 421 -20.99 -0.96 16.30
CA GLN A 421 -22.22 -1.57 15.79
C GLN A 421 -21.99 -2.37 14.51
N ASN A 422 -21.14 -1.88 13.60
CA ASN A 422 -20.75 -2.64 12.42
C ASN A 422 -19.99 -3.92 12.78
N ILE A 423 -19.05 -3.86 13.74
CA ILE A 423 -18.30 -5.03 14.22
C ILE A 423 -19.25 -6.04 14.90
N ASP A 424 -20.19 -5.57 15.71
CA ASP A 424 -21.17 -6.40 16.41
C ASP A 424 -22.10 -7.11 15.41
N PHE A 425 -22.48 -6.42 14.34
CA PHE A 425 -23.29 -7.01 13.26
C PHE A 425 -22.59 -8.20 12.58
N ILE A 426 -21.28 -8.13 12.38
CA ILE A 426 -20.50 -9.28 11.86
C ILE A 426 -20.48 -10.42 12.89
N ASN A 427 -20.29 -10.07 14.16
CA ASN A 427 -20.19 -11.05 15.25
C ASN A 427 -21.49 -11.80 15.52
N HIS A 428 -22.63 -11.17 15.32
CA HIS A 428 -23.95 -11.72 15.64
C HIS A 428 -24.70 -12.12 14.38
N ASP A 429 -25.11 -11.15 13.57
CA ASP A 429 -26.01 -11.35 12.44
C ASP A 429 -25.35 -12.17 11.32
N ARG A 430 -24.19 -11.75 10.82
CA ARG A 430 -23.48 -12.49 9.74
C ARG A 430 -23.06 -13.88 10.18
N SER A 431 -22.61 -14.00 11.43
CA SER A 431 -22.29 -15.29 12.03
C SER A 431 -23.51 -16.20 12.12
N ALA A 432 -24.68 -15.67 12.47
CA ALA A 432 -25.94 -16.44 12.50
C ALA A 432 -26.39 -16.86 11.09
N GLU A 433 -26.30 -15.96 10.10
CA GLU A 433 -26.62 -16.26 8.69
C GLU A 433 -25.74 -17.39 8.14
N LEU A 434 -24.42 -17.31 8.34
CA LEU A 434 -23.48 -18.35 7.92
C LEU A 434 -23.73 -19.70 8.62
N ASN A 435 -24.08 -19.67 9.91
CA ASN A 435 -24.42 -20.88 10.68
C ASN A 435 -25.68 -21.55 10.14
N GLN A 436 -26.61 -20.79 9.57
CA GLN A 436 -27.83 -21.36 9.01
C GLN A 436 -27.57 -22.16 7.73
N ILE A 437 -26.58 -21.79 6.91
CA ILE A 437 -26.27 -22.46 5.64
C ILE A 437 -25.16 -23.50 5.77
N THR A 438 -24.36 -23.44 6.84
CA THR A 438 -23.31 -24.42 7.12
C THR A 438 -23.91 -25.66 7.81
N THR A 439 -23.99 -26.79 7.10
CA THR A 439 -24.54 -28.04 7.63
C THR A 439 -23.53 -29.19 7.57
N ALA A 440 -23.60 -30.13 8.52
CA ALA A 440 -22.62 -31.22 8.67
C ALA A 440 -22.44 -32.08 7.40
N ASN A 441 -23.53 -32.28 6.63
CA ASN A 441 -23.56 -33.08 5.41
C ASN A 441 -23.93 -32.26 4.16
N GLY A 442 -23.80 -30.93 4.24
CA GLY A 442 -24.08 -30.02 3.12
C GLY A 442 -22.86 -29.76 2.23
N PRO A 443 -23.06 -28.98 1.14
CA PRO A 443 -21.94 -28.44 0.36
C PRO A 443 -20.99 -27.61 1.25
N LEU A 444 -19.77 -27.36 0.76
CA LEU A 444 -18.88 -26.37 1.38
C LEU A 444 -19.50 -24.97 1.24
N ILE A 445 -19.14 -24.05 2.13
CA ILE A 445 -19.53 -22.65 2.03
C ILE A 445 -18.26 -21.82 1.75
N LEU A 446 -18.36 -20.90 0.81
CA LEU A 446 -17.36 -19.89 0.50
C LEU A 446 -18.00 -18.52 0.75
N VAL A 447 -17.28 -17.62 1.44
CA VAL A 447 -17.59 -16.19 1.40
C VAL A 447 -16.71 -15.61 0.30
N GLY A 448 -17.20 -15.62 -0.94
CA GLY A 448 -16.42 -15.30 -2.13
C GLY A 448 -16.11 -13.81 -2.24
N GLU A 449 -17.00 -12.98 -1.69
CA GLU A 449 -16.85 -11.53 -1.68
C GLU A 449 -17.27 -10.88 -0.37
N TRP A 450 -16.42 -9.98 0.12
CA TRP A 450 -16.65 -9.05 1.22
C TRP A 450 -15.60 -7.94 1.15
N VAL A 451 -15.82 -6.84 1.88
CA VAL A 451 -14.87 -5.71 1.95
C VAL A 451 -14.85 -5.11 3.34
N ALA A 452 -13.74 -4.49 3.71
CA ALA A 452 -13.63 -3.70 4.94
C ALA A 452 -14.08 -2.24 4.77
N GLU A 453 -14.47 -1.83 3.56
CA GLU A 453 -14.93 -0.49 3.21
C GLU A 453 -16.36 -0.23 3.73
N TRP A 454 -16.62 0.98 4.21
CA TRP A 454 -17.90 1.41 4.79
C TRP A 454 -18.05 2.94 4.77
N GLN A 455 -19.24 3.45 5.10
CA GLN A 455 -19.52 4.90 5.09
C GLN A 455 -19.40 5.58 6.47
N VAL A 456 -18.80 4.91 7.45
CA VAL A 456 -18.69 5.45 8.82
C VAL A 456 -17.80 6.70 8.83
N GLN A 457 -18.39 7.86 9.14
CA GLN A 457 -17.67 9.14 9.16
C GLN A 457 -16.58 9.14 10.24
N ASN A 458 -15.42 9.73 9.90
CA ASN A 458 -14.25 9.85 10.78
C ASN A 458 -13.64 8.51 11.25
N ALA A 459 -13.98 7.38 10.60
CA ALA A 459 -13.35 6.10 10.88
C ALA A 459 -11.84 6.17 10.61
N THR A 460 -11.05 5.72 11.58
CA THR A 460 -9.59 5.64 11.49
C THR A 460 -9.17 4.41 10.70
N LYS A 461 -7.94 4.39 10.19
CA LYS A 461 -7.38 3.21 9.52
C LYS A 461 -7.46 1.96 10.42
N GLU A 462 -7.29 2.12 11.72
CA GLU A 462 -7.43 1.05 12.72
C GLU A 462 -8.84 0.48 12.78
N ASP A 463 -9.86 1.30 12.57
CA ASP A 463 -11.25 0.86 12.55
C ASP A 463 -11.50 -0.05 11.35
N TYR A 464 -11.02 0.35 10.16
CA TYR A 464 -11.06 -0.49 8.94
C TYR A 464 -10.29 -1.80 9.15
N GLN A 465 -9.10 -1.74 9.74
CA GLN A 465 -8.30 -2.95 10.05
C GLN A 465 -8.99 -3.85 11.08
N SER A 466 -9.67 -3.27 12.06
CA SER A 466 -10.43 -4.01 13.07
C SER A 466 -11.60 -4.74 12.44
N LEU A 467 -12.34 -4.09 11.53
CA LEU A 467 -13.40 -4.74 10.77
C LEU A 467 -12.84 -5.89 9.92
N ALA A 468 -11.78 -5.62 9.15
CA ALA A 468 -11.14 -6.61 8.29
C ALA A 468 -10.69 -7.84 9.09
N HIS A 469 -10.03 -7.63 10.23
CA HIS A 469 -9.58 -8.72 11.09
C HIS A 469 -10.76 -9.51 11.66
N ARG A 470 -11.87 -8.87 12.01
CA ARG A 470 -13.05 -9.55 12.57
C ARG A 470 -13.76 -10.40 11.52
N SER A 471 -13.91 -9.91 10.29
CA SER A 471 -14.47 -10.69 9.18
C SER A 471 -13.64 -11.96 8.92
N VAL A 472 -12.32 -11.82 8.72
CA VAL A 472 -11.42 -12.96 8.51
C VAL A 472 -11.47 -13.95 9.66
N GLN A 473 -11.45 -13.46 10.92
CA GLN A 473 -11.49 -14.31 12.09
C GLN A 473 -12.78 -15.14 12.16
N LYS A 474 -13.93 -14.56 11.79
CA LYS A 474 -15.22 -15.28 11.83
C LYS A 474 -15.31 -16.34 10.74
N GLU A 475 -14.85 -16.03 9.54
CA GLU A 475 -14.72 -17.00 8.45
C GLU A 475 -13.82 -18.19 8.88
N ASP A 476 -12.67 -17.92 9.50
CA ASP A 476 -11.74 -18.94 9.99
C ASP A 476 -12.29 -19.77 11.16
N GLN A 477 -13.01 -19.15 12.10
CA GLN A 477 -13.58 -19.80 13.28
C GLN A 477 -14.68 -20.79 12.89
N MET A 478 -15.51 -20.43 11.91
CA MET A 478 -16.61 -21.29 11.46
C MET A 478 -16.11 -22.52 10.71
N ALA A 479 -14.99 -22.39 9.98
CA ALA A 479 -14.27 -23.53 9.41
C ALA A 479 -13.75 -24.51 10.49
N ILE A 480 -13.46 -24.03 11.70
CA ILE A 480 -13.05 -24.84 12.85
C ILE A 480 -14.26 -25.48 13.55
N ASP A 481 -15.35 -24.75 13.73
CA ASP A 481 -16.52 -25.21 14.50
C ASP A 481 -17.31 -26.31 13.75
N ALA A 482 -17.32 -26.30 12.41
CA ALA A 482 -17.83 -27.41 11.60
C ALA A 482 -17.04 -28.72 11.80
N SER A 483 -15.74 -28.64 12.10
CA SER A 483 -14.91 -29.79 12.47
C SER A 483 -15.02 -30.18 13.96
N LYS A 484 -15.39 -29.25 14.85
CA LYS A 484 -15.58 -29.53 16.29
C LYS A 484 -16.88 -30.23 16.63
N GLN A 485 -17.94 -30.09 15.82
CA GLN A 485 -19.17 -30.89 16.00
C GLN A 485 -18.94 -32.40 15.88
N VAL A 486 -17.85 -32.83 15.21
CA VAL A 486 -17.43 -34.23 15.13
C VAL A 486 -16.56 -34.64 16.32
N LEU A 487 -15.77 -33.70 16.88
CA LEU A 487 -14.80 -33.98 17.95
C LEU A 487 -15.40 -33.91 19.36
N LEU A 488 -16.50 -33.16 19.56
CA LEU A 488 -17.18 -33.03 20.86
C LEU A 488 -17.93 -34.30 21.29
N CYS A 489 -18.20 -35.24 20.37
CA CYS A 489 -18.65 -36.59 20.71
C CYS A 489 -17.50 -37.52 21.16
N ILE A 490 -16.25 -37.15 20.91
CA ILE A 490 -15.06 -38.00 21.16
C ILE A 490 -14.29 -37.56 22.41
N LEU A 491 -14.39 -36.30 22.83
CA LEU A 491 -13.57 -35.73 23.92
C LEU A 491 -14.22 -35.71 25.32
N LEU A 492 -15.25 -36.52 25.58
CA LEU A 492 -15.75 -36.77 26.95
C LEU A 492 -15.09 -37.96 27.66
N PHE A 493 -14.00 -38.51 27.10
CA PHE A 493 -13.17 -39.49 27.78
C PHE A 493 -11.69 -39.14 27.59
N SER A 494 -10.96 -39.10 28.70
CA SER A 494 -9.51 -38.87 28.84
C SER A 494 -9.03 -37.42 28.74
N SER A 495 -8.68 -36.81 29.87
CA SER A 495 -7.33 -36.97 30.42
C SER A 495 -7.13 -36.07 31.64
N SER A 496 -6.85 -36.71 32.78
CA SER A 496 -6.28 -36.09 33.98
C SER A 496 -4.80 -36.45 34.06
N LEU A 497 -3.99 -35.46 34.45
CA LEU A 497 -2.72 -35.54 35.21
C LEU A 497 -1.36 -35.73 34.49
N PHE A 498 -0.41 -34.98 35.08
CA PHE A 498 1.06 -34.92 34.99
C PHE A 498 1.65 -34.06 33.83
N SER A 499 2.61 -33.14 34.08
CA SER A 499 3.79 -33.30 34.95
C SER A 499 4.35 -32.02 35.57
N LEU A 500 5.12 -32.25 36.64
CA LEU A 500 5.88 -31.34 37.49
C LEU A 500 7.08 -30.61 36.83
N SER A 501 7.47 -29.55 37.54
CA SER A 501 8.72 -28.76 37.55
C SER A 501 10.05 -29.51 37.34
N TYR A 502 11.00 -28.83 36.70
CA TYR A 502 12.44 -29.06 36.85
C TYR A 502 13.18 -27.72 36.99
N GLY A 503 14.10 -27.65 37.95
CA GLY A 503 14.96 -26.50 38.21
C GLY A 503 16.41 -26.73 37.78
N SER A 504 17.03 -25.64 37.34
CA SER A 504 18.46 -25.26 37.48
C SER A 504 19.57 -26.16 36.93
N SER A 505 20.05 -25.79 35.74
CA SER A 505 21.48 -25.62 35.44
C SER A 505 21.60 -24.55 34.35
N SER A 506 22.22 -23.40 34.63
CA SER A 506 22.33 -22.27 33.69
C SER A 506 23.29 -22.60 32.54
N PRO A 507 22.82 -22.68 31.28
CA PRO A 507 23.67 -22.45 30.12
C PRO A 507 23.97 -20.95 30.05
N SER A 508 25.09 -20.53 29.44
CA SER A 508 25.35 -19.11 29.17
C SER A 508 24.16 -18.51 28.40
N PHE A 509 23.64 -17.37 28.85
CA PHE A 509 22.57 -16.66 28.13
C PHE A 509 23.16 -16.11 26.83
N ARG A 510 23.09 -16.89 25.74
CA ARG A 510 23.48 -16.44 24.40
C ARG A 510 22.45 -15.46 23.86
N VAL A 511 22.89 -14.25 23.55
CA VAL A 511 22.05 -13.20 22.95
C VAL A 511 21.83 -13.50 21.47
N ARG A 512 20.56 -13.58 21.07
CA ARG A 512 20.09 -13.62 19.69
C ARG A 512 19.16 -12.43 19.54
N ALA A 513 19.76 -11.29 19.22
CA ALA A 513 19.07 -10.02 19.12
C ALA A 513 18.83 -9.62 17.66
N VAL A 514 17.83 -8.75 17.50
CA VAL A 514 17.58 -8.03 16.25
C VAL A 514 17.56 -6.52 16.51
N ASN A 515 18.07 -5.73 15.57
CA ASN A 515 18.03 -4.27 15.64
C ASN A 515 16.66 -3.74 15.19
N LEU A 516 16.05 -2.84 15.96
CA LEU A 516 14.79 -2.18 15.62
C LEU A 516 15.05 -0.80 14.99
N GLY A 517 15.96 -0.76 14.02
CA GLY A 517 16.32 0.43 13.25
C GLY A 517 15.10 1.05 12.57
N GLY A 518 15.12 2.37 12.42
CA GLY A 518 14.03 3.10 11.78
C GLY A 518 12.81 3.41 12.60
N TRP A 519 12.72 2.91 13.82
CA TRP A 519 11.53 3.10 14.65
C TRP A 519 11.58 4.41 15.44
N LEU A 520 12.40 4.48 16.48
CA LEU A 520 12.52 5.67 17.34
C LEU A 520 13.58 6.67 16.86
N VAL A 521 14.45 6.22 15.96
CA VAL A 521 15.34 7.02 15.11
C VAL A 521 15.13 6.53 13.68
N THR A 522 14.93 7.45 12.76
CA THR A 522 14.49 7.21 11.38
C THR A 522 15.62 7.40 10.38
N GLU A 523 15.55 6.65 9.29
CA GLU A 523 16.54 6.64 8.20
C GLU A 523 15.82 6.67 6.84
N GLY A 524 16.46 7.28 5.83
CA GLY A 524 15.84 7.58 4.54
C GLY A 524 15.43 6.38 3.69
N TRP A 525 16.09 5.24 3.88
CA TRP A 525 15.81 4.01 3.13
C TRP A 525 14.57 3.26 3.61
N ILE A 526 14.00 3.63 4.76
CA ILE A 526 12.95 2.85 5.40
C ILE A 526 11.60 3.09 4.72
N LYS A 527 10.86 2.00 4.54
CA LYS A 527 9.57 1.99 3.83
C LYS A 527 8.39 1.67 4.78
N PRO A 528 7.23 2.33 4.60
CA PRO A 528 6.98 3.42 3.65
C PRO A 528 7.78 4.69 4.01
N SER A 529 8.18 5.46 3.00
CA SER A 529 9.02 6.64 3.24
C SER A 529 8.23 7.70 4.01
N LEU A 530 8.82 8.22 5.08
CA LEU A 530 8.27 9.35 5.83
C LEU A 530 8.51 10.69 5.12
N PHE A 531 9.40 10.74 4.12
CA PHE A 531 9.84 11.98 3.46
C PHE A 531 8.94 12.40 2.28
N ASP A 532 8.13 11.49 1.75
CA ASP A 532 7.40 11.70 0.49
C ASP A 532 6.35 12.82 0.56
N GLY A 533 5.79 13.08 1.74
CA GLY A 533 4.80 14.13 1.97
C GLY A 533 5.38 15.53 2.22
N ILE A 534 6.72 15.69 2.24
CA ILE A 534 7.36 16.98 2.54
C ILE A 534 7.39 17.87 1.29
N HIS A 535 6.89 19.10 1.40
CA HIS A 535 6.98 20.10 0.33
C HIS A 535 8.45 20.41 0.00
N ASN A 536 8.86 20.39 -1.26
CA ASN A 536 10.27 20.52 -1.68
C ASN A 536 11.19 19.57 -0.90
N LYS A 537 10.85 18.27 -0.89
CA LYS A 537 11.63 17.22 -0.20
C LYS A 537 13.05 17.04 -0.75
N ASP A 538 13.32 17.61 -1.92
CA ASP A 538 14.65 17.68 -2.52
C ASP A 538 15.46 18.91 -2.06
N LEU A 539 14.90 19.73 -1.15
CA LEU A 539 15.55 20.88 -0.50
C LEU A 539 15.39 20.80 1.03
N LEU A 540 15.74 19.66 1.63
CA LEU A 540 15.76 19.48 3.09
C LEU A 540 17.05 20.04 3.70
N ASP A 541 17.11 20.22 5.03
CA ASP A 541 18.37 20.59 5.69
C ASP A 541 19.48 19.61 5.32
N GLY A 542 20.68 20.15 5.08
CA GLY A 542 21.85 19.38 4.66
C GLY A 542 21.88 19.00 3.20
N THR A 543 20.85 19.31 2.42
CA THR A 543 20.94 19.12 0.97
C THR A 543 22.12 19.94 0.44
N HIS A 544 23.02 19.28 -0.28
CA HIS A 544 24.12 19.94 -0.99
C HIS A 544 23.60 20.43 -2.33
N VAL A 545 23.63 21.74 -2.55
CA VAL A 545 23.22 22.36 -3.81
C VAL A 545 24.39 23.08 -4.47
N HIS A 546 24.39 23.06 -5.81
CA HIS A 546 25.34 23.77 -6.65
C HIS A 546 24.57 24.67 -7.61
N PHE A 547 25.00 25.93 -7.73
CA PHE A 547 24.36 26.90 -8.60
C PHE A 547 25.29 27.28 -9.75
N LYS A 548 24.93 26.90 -10.98
CA LYS A 548 25.66 27.26 -12.19
C LYS A 548 24.99 28.44 -12.87
N SER A 549 25.69 29.56 -13.00
CA SER A 549 25.19 30.71 -13.75
C SER A 549 24.97 30.31 -15.21
N VAL A 550 23.81 30.65 -15.77
CA VAL A 550 23.49 30.35 -17.17
C VAL A 550 24.21 31.27 -18.15
N THR A 551 24.60 32.47 -17.72
CA THR A 551 25.32 33.46 -18.54
C THR A 551 26.82 33.17 -18.60
N THR A 552 27.47 32.92 -17.46
CA THR A 552 28.91 32.63 -17.42
C THR A 552 29.23 31.15 -17.64
N ARG A 553 28.24 30.27 -17.48
CA ARG A 553 28.40 28.79 -17.50
C ARG A 553 29.37 28.28 -16.44
N LYS A 554 29.51 29.01 -15.33
CA LYS A 554 30.37 28.66 -14.18
C LYS A 554 29.55 28.53 -12.90
N TYR A 555 30.05 27.75 -11.95
CA TYR A 555 29.46 27.56 -10.63
C TYR A 555 29.78 28.72 -9.69
N LEU A 556 28.80 29.07 -8.85
CA LEU A 556 29.02 29.89 -7.67
C LEU A 556 30.03 29.19 -6.74
N SER A 557 30.97 29.95 -6.19
CA SER A 557 32.07 29.44 -5.39
C SER A 557 32.33 30.36 -4.20
N ALA A 558 32.34 29.76 -3.00
CA ALA A 558 32.93 30.32 -1.80
C ALA A 558 34.43 30.02 -1.82
N LYS A 559 35.18 30.79 -2.61
CA LYS A 559 36.62 30.57 -2.82
C LYS A 559 37.38 30.52 -1.49
N SER A 560 38.32 29.57 -1.38
CA SER A 560 39.08 29.28 -0.16
C SER A 560 38.25 28.78 1.03
N GLY A 561 37.03 28.29 0.76
CA GLY A 561 36.17 27.68 1.76
C GLY A 561 35.31 28.65 2.58
N GLY A 562 35.51 29.96 2.45
CA GLY A 562 34.83 30.98 3.24
C GLY A 562 35.73 32.19 3.45
N GLY A 563 35.22 33.24 4.08
CA GLY A 563 36.00 34.45 4.41
C GLY A 563 36.16 35.45 3.26
N SER A 564 35.55 35.21 2.09
CA SER A 564 35.65 36.07 0.91
C SER A 564 34.30 36.27 0.21
N ILE A 565 34.29 37.07 -0.87
CA ILE A 565 33.11 37.26 -1.71
C ILE A 565 32.77 35.98 -2.48
N ILE A 566 31.48 35.72 -2.70
CA ILE A 566 31.03 34.64 -3.59
C ILE A 566 31.20 35.09 -5.04
N VAL A 567 31.84 34.25 -5.85
CA VAL A 567 32.13 34.49 -7.27
C VAL A 567 31.57 33.38 -8.15
N ALA A 568 31.56 33.54 -9.47
CA ALA A 568 31.02 32.58 -10.43
C ALA A 568 32.07 32.18 -11.48
N ASN A 569 33.20 31.60 -11.06
CA ASN A 569 34.37 31.34 -11.92
C ASN A 569 34.78 29.86 -12.05
N ARG A 570 33.99 28.93 -11.50
CA ARG A 570 34.37 27.51 -11.43
C ARG A 570 33.75 26.67 -12.53
N ALA A 571 34.55 25.86 -13.21
CA ALA A 571 34.07 25.01 -14.30
C ALA A 571 33.37 23.73 -13.81
N ALA A 572 33.72 23.25 -12.62
CA ALA A 572 33.16 22.05 -12.00
C ALA A 572 32.81 22.36 -10.53
N ALA A 573 31.85 21.61 -9.99
CA ALA A 573 31.45 21.71 -8.60
C ALA A 573 32.26 20.72 -7.75
N THR A 574 32.97 21.24 -6.75
CA THR A 574 33.69 20.49 -5.72
C THR A 574 33.31 21.03 -4.34
N ASP A 575 34.25 21.13 -3.40
CA ASP A 575 33.95 21.54 -2.02
C ASP A 575 33.53 23.01 -1.92
N TRP A 576 34.22 23.92 -2.61
CA TRP A 576 33.97 25.37 -2.52
C TRP A 576 32.71 25.84 -3.25
N GLU A 577 32.19 25.02 -4.16
CA GLU A 577 30.96 25.31 -4.91
C GLU A 577 29.72 24.72 -4.23
N THR A 578 29.91 23.96 -3.16
CA THR A 578 28.85 23.26 -2.43
C THR A 578 28.25 24.17 -1.37
N PHE A 579 26.94 24.40 -1.48
CA PHE A 579 26.16 25.13 -0.48
C PHE A 579 25.24 24.14 0.23
N ARG A 580 25.38 24.02 1.55
CA ARG A 580 24.52 23.18 2.40
C ARG A 580 23.30 23.97 2.83
N LEU A 581 22.12 23.43 2.58
CA LEU A 581 20.87 24.10 2.94
C LEU A 581 20.62 24.06 4.45
N TRP A 582 20.33 25.22 5.03
CA TRP A 582 19.76 25.36 6.37
C TRP A 582 18.32 25.83 6.22
N ARG A 583 17.38 24.89 6.21
CA ARG A 583 15.99 25.14 5.87
C ARG A 583 15.28 25.83 7.03
N ILE A 584 14.62 26.95 6.72
CA ILE A 584 13.75 27.68 7.65
C ILE A 584 12.29 27.30 7.39
N ASN A 585 11.93 27.19 6.11
CA ASN A 585 10.66 26.66 5.63
C ASN A 585 10.82 26.16 4.18
N ALA A 586 9.73 25.80 3.51
CA ALA A 586 9.74 25.20 2.17
C ALA A 586 10.48 26.00 1.08
N THR A 587 10.61 27.32 1.24
CA THR A 587 11.23 28.19 0.22
C THR A 587 12.37 29.05 0.74
N THR A 588 12.53 29.14 2.07
CA THR A 588 13.48 30.05 2.72
C THR A 588 14.58 29.28 3.44
N PHE A 589 15.82 29.67 3.18
CA PHE A 589 17.03 28.97 3.58
C PHE A 589 18.11 29.94 4.09
N GLN A 590 19.00 29.43 4.92
CA GLN A 590 20.38 29.91 5.00
C GLN A 590 21.26 28.96 4.19
N PHE A 591 22.40 29.44 3.72
CA PHE A 591 23.39 28.60 3.05
C PHE A 591 24.65 28.55 3.89
N ARG A 592 25.07 27.34 4.26
CA ARG A 592 26.37 27.09 4.90
C ARG A 592 27.33 26.54 3.85
N VAL A 593 28.53 27.09 3.78
CA VAL A 593 29.60 26.63 2.87
C VAL A 593 30.67 25.92 3.70
N HIS A 594 31.81 25.62 3.08
CA HIS A 594 32.96 25.02 3.75
C HIS A 594 33.41 25.83 4.99
N ASP A 595 34.21 25.22 5.88
CA ASP A 595 34.66 25.81 7.15
C ASP A 595 33.54 26.41 8.03
N ASN A 596 32.33 25.86 7.90
CA ASN A 596 31.16 26.24 8.69
C ASN A 596 30.68 27.71 8.51
N HIS A 597 31.11 28.40 7.46
CA HIS A 597 30.69 29.78 7.19
C HIS A 597 29.28 29.86 6.57
N PHE A 598 28.52 30.88 6.93
CA PHE A 598 27.21 31.20 6.40
C PHE A 598 27.29 32.33 5.38
N VAL A 599 26.57 32.14 4.28
CA VAL A 599 26.39 33.15 3.24
C VAL A 599 25.51 34.28 3.76
N GLY A 600 25.89 35.53 3.46
CA GLY A 600 25.17 36.73 3.84
C GLY A 600 25.48 37.89 2.88
N LEU A 601 24.92 39.06 3.20
CA LEU A 601 25.23 40.30 2.49
C LEU A 601 26.34 41.05 3.24
N ASP A 602 27.24 41.69 2.51
CA ASP A 602 28.22 42.60 3.12
C ASP A 602 27.57 43.93 3.48
N THR A 603 26.88 43.94 4.62
CA THR A 603 26.21 45.14 5.14
C THR A 603 27.18 46.19 5.67
N ALA A 604 28.46 45.85 5.85
CA ALA A 604 29.48 46.80 6.29
C ALA A 604 30.01 47.66 5.13
N ARG A 605 29.95 47.15 3.90
CA ARG A 605 30.34 47.89 2.68
C ARG A 605 29.14 48.46 1.93
N ASN A 606 28.47 47.66 1.11
CA ASN A 606 27.49 48.15 0.13
C ASN A 606 26.11 47.49 0.23
N GLY A 607 25.95 46.46 1.07
CA GLY A 607 24.68 45.76 1.27
C GLY A 607 24.18 44.95 0.07
N ILE A 608 25.01 44.77 -0.97
CA ILE A 608 24.67 44.01 -2.18
C ILE A 608 25.67 42.92 -2.52
N ASP A 609 26.92 43.00 -2.03
CA ASP A 609 27.92 41.94 -2.22
C ASP A 609 27.56 40.70 -1.40
N ILE A 610 27.76 39.52 -1.98
CA ILE A 610 27.55 38.23 -1.31
C ILE A 610 28.86 37.79 -0.67
N VAL A 611 28.85 37.51 0.64
CA VAL A 611 30.02 37.07 1.42
C VAL A 611 29.68 35.84 2.24
N ALA A 612 30.68 35.02 2.56
CA ALA A 612 30.51 33.87 3.47
C ALA A 612 31.48 33.99 4.66
N VAL A 613 31.16 34.83 5.64
CA VAL A 613 32.11 35.24 6.71
C VAL A 613 31.67 34.90 8.13
N SER A 614 30.41 34.52 8.34
CA SER A 614 29.89 34.24 9.70
C SER A 614 29.94 32.75 10.00
N THR A 615 30.53 32.34 11.12
CA THR A 615 30.51 30.92 11.56
C THR A 615 29.26 30.57 12.37
N THR A 616 28.36 31.53 12.58
CA THR A 616 27.10 31.35 13.30
C THR A 616 25.91 31.64 12.38
N PRO A 617 24.79 30.92 12.55
CA PRO A 617 23.60 31.18 11.74
C PRO A 617 23.06 32.59 12.00
N GLY A 618 23.10 33.45 10.98
CA GLY A 618 22.73 34.86 11.07
C GLY A 618 21.28 35.19 10.70
N SER A 619 20.95 36.49 10.61
CA SER A 619 19.62 36.95 10.18
C SER A 619 19.39 36.91 8.67
N HIS A 620 20.44 36.69 7.87
CA HIS A 620 20.38 36.67 6.40
C HIS A 620 19.69 35.40 5.90
N LYS A 621 18.49 35.54 5.32
CA LYS A 621 17.66 34.47 4.77
C LYS A 621 17.48 34.64 3.27
N PHE A 622 17.74 33.58 2.51
CA PHE A 622 17.59 33.54 1.07
C PHE A 622 16.35 32.74 0.68
N GLN A 623 15.73 33.06 -0.46
CA GLN A 623 14.64 32.26 -1.03
C GLN A 623 15.07 31.64 -2.34
N ILE A 624 14.88 30.33 -2.48
CA ILE A 624 15.06 29.65 -3.78
C ILE A 624 13.72 29.69 -4.50
N VAL A 625 13.67 30.41 -5.62
CA VAL A 625 12.48 30.52 -6.48
C VAL A 625 12.72 29.66 -7.72
N ARG A 626 11.94 28.60 -7.88
CA ARG A 626 12.00 27.69 -9.04
C ARG A 626 11.17 28.22 -10.21
N ARG A 627 11.64 27.97 -11.44
CA ARG A 627 10.87 28.22 -12.65
C ARG A 627 9.69 27.24 -12.73
N SER A 628 8.50 27.75 -13.07
CA SER A 628 7.35 26.89 -13.34
C SER A 628 7.62 25.96 -14.52
N GLY A 629 7.41 24.65 -14.34
CA GLY A 629 7.67 23.62 -15.35
C GLY A 629 9.13 23.16 -15.49
N ASP A 630 10.08 23.77 -14.75
CA ASP A 630 11.51 23.38 -14.77
C ASP A 630 12.16 23.71 -13.41
N SER A 631 12.13 22.77 -12.48
CA SER A 631 12.67 22.94 -11.13
C SER A 631 14.20 23.05 -11.08
N SER A 632 14.89 22.72 -12.18
CA SER A 632 16.34 22.84 -12.28
C SER A 632 16.80 24.29 -12.49
N ARG A 633 15.90 25.18 -12.91
CA ARG A 633 16.21 26.61 -13.07
C ARG A 633 15.66 27.41 -11.90
N VAL A 634 16.55 28.17 -11.27
CA VAL A 634 16.23 28.92 -10.05
C VAL A 634 16.72 30.36 -10.11
N ARG A 635 16.05 31.22 -9.34
CA ARG A 635 16.56 32.51 -8.87
C ARG A 635 16.73 32.45 -7.36
N ILE A 636 17.72 33.15 -6.84
CA ILE A 636 17.99 33.22 -5.39
C ILE A 636 17.67 34.64 -4.93
N LYS A 637 16.61 34.80 -4.13
CA LYS A 637 16.23 36.09 -3.54
C LYS A 637 17.01 36.31 -2.25
N ALA A 638 17.67 37.45 -2.12
CA ALA A 638 18.44 37.84 -0.95
C ALA A 638 17.58 38.58 0.09
N PRO A 639 18.09 38.76 1.33
CA PRO A 639 17.39 39.45 2.42
C PRO A 639 17.01 40.91 2.11
N ASN A 640 17.75 41.58 1.24
CA ASN A 640 17.49 42.95 0.81
C ASN A 640 16.33 43.08 -0.20
N GLY A 641 15.68 41.96 -0.55
CA GLY A 641 14.52 41.90 -1.44
C GLY A 641 14.84 41.72 -2.92
N PHE A 642 16.12 41.79 -3.31
CA PHE A 642 16.59 41.62 -4.69
C PHE A 642 17.04 40.18 -4.95
N TYR A 643 17.16 39.82 -6.23
CA TYR A 643 17.73 38.55 -6.65
C TYR A 643 19.25 38.67 -6.85
N LEU A 644 19.95 37.58 -6.59
CA LEU A 644 21.36 37.43 -6.97
C LEU A 644 21.49 37.49 -8.49
N GLN A 645 22.55 38.12 -8.98
CA GLN A 645 22.96 38.11 -10.38
C GLN A 645 24.48 37.95 -10.51
N ALA A 646 24.91 37.09 -11.44
CA ALA A 646 26.30 36.95 -11.83
C ALA A 646 26.62 37.96 -12.95
N LYS A 647 27.20 39.11 -12.57
CA LYS A 647 27.56 40.19 -13.51
C LYS A 647 28.81 39.85 -14.32
N SER A 648 29.73 39.09 -13.72
CA SER A 648 30.92 38.53 -14.36
C SER A 648 31.35 37.27 -13.60
N GLU A 649 32.41 36.61 -14.04
CA GLU A 649 32.97 35.46 -13.31
C GLU A 649 33.48 35.83 -11.91
N GLU A 650 33.85 37.08 -11.67
CA GLU A 650 34.44 37.57 -10.41
C GLU A 650 33.48 38.46 -9.60
N LEU A 651 32.22 38.64 -10.05
CA LEU A 651 31.28 39.54 -9.38
C LEU A 651 29.85 38.98 -9.39
N VAL A 652 29.35 38.66 -8.18
CA VAL A 652 27.97 38.27 -7.91
C VAL A 652 27.37 39.24 -6.89
N THR A 653 26.24 39.86 -7.23
CA THR A 653 25.57 40.87 -6.39
C THR A 653 24.08 40.60 -6.23
N ALA A 654 23.49 41.06 -5.13
CA ALA A 654 22.05 40.98 -4.84
C ALA A 654 21.36 42.34 -5.07
N ASP A 655 21.21 42.74 -6.33
CA ASP A 655 20.61 44.02 -6.73
C ASP A 655 19.68 43.90 -7.95
N TYR A 656 19.37 42.67 -8.38
CA TYR A 656 18.49 42.42 -9.51
C TYR A 656 17.00 42.43 -9.12
N LYS A 657 16.15 43.16 -9.86
CA LYS A 657 14.72 43.35 -9.52
C LYS A 657 13.85 42.12 -9.83
N GLY A 658 14.28 41.25 -10.75
CA GLY A 658 13.53 40.06 -11.15
C GLY A 658 12.54 40.28 -12.29
N ASP A 659 12.70 41.36 -13.05
CA ASP A 659 11.85 41.77 -14.18
C ASP A 659 12.24 41.13 -15.53
N GLY A 660 13.36 40.42 -15.61
CA GLY A 660 13.77 39.65 -16.81
C GLY A 660 13.10 38.29 -16.96
N GLY A 661 13.38 37.63 -18.10
CA GLY A 661 12.90 36.29 -18.43
C GLY A 661 13.60 35.17 -17.66
N TRP A 662 13.53 33.93 -18.16
CA TRP A 662 14.23 32.76 -17.57
C TRP A 662 15.26 32.16 -18.54
N GLY A 663 15.67 32.94 -19.54
CA GLY A 663 16.58 32.53 -20.60
C GLY A 663 18.02 32.33 -20.14
N ASP A 664 18.85 31.79 -21.02
CA ASP A 664 20.29 31.58 -20.77
C ASP A 664 21.10 32.89 -20.80
N ASP A 665 20.46 34.00 -21.12
CA ASP A 665 20.98 35.36 -21.18
C ASP A 665 20.68 36.18 -19.91
N ASP A 666 19.82 35.68 -19.00
CA ASP A 666 19.48 36.37 -17.76
C ASP A 666 20.53 36.08 -16.66
N PRO A 667 21.28 37.10 -16.18
CA PRO A 667 22.34 36.90 -15.20
C PRO A 667 21.84 36.51 -13.80
N SER A 668 20.54 36.59 -13.54
CA SER A 668 19.92 36.19 -12.27
C SER A 668 19.50 34.72 -12.22
N VAL A 669 19.57 34.00 -13.35
CA VAL A 669 19.12 32.61 -13.46
C VAL A 669 20.29 31.66 -13.25
N PHE A 670 20.08 30.64 -12.42
CA PHE A 670 21.04 29.59 -12.14
C PHE A 670 20.43 28.23 -12.47
N ALA A 671 21.22 27.36 -13.11
CA ALA A 671 20.93 25.93 -13.14
C ALA A 671 21.37 25.33 -11.79
N MET A 672 20.44 24.74 -11.05
CA MET A 672 20.66 24.13 -9.76
C MET A 672 20.73 22.61 -9.89
N SER A 673 21.78 22.03 -9.30
CA SER A 673 21.90 20.59 -9.09
C SER A 673 22.04 20.29 -7.60
N SER A 674 21.69 19.07 -7.21
CA SER A 674 21.87 18.55 -5.84
C SER A 674 22.44 17.13 -5.89
N ASN A 675 23.34 16.79 -4.97
CA ASN A 675 24.02 15.48 -4.98
C ASN A 675 24.03 14.73 -3.63
N VAL A 676 23.70 15.39 -2.51
CA VAL A 676 23.56 14.76 -1.20
C VAL A 676 22.27 15.28 -0.57
N THR A 677 21.48 14.38 0.00
CA THR A 677 20.27 14.71 0.77
C THR A 677 20.26 13.87 2.02
N LEU A 678 20.29 14.52 3.19
CA LEU A 678 20.10 13.84 4.46
C LEU A 678 18.63 13.49 4.66
N GLN A 679 18.39 12.31 5.21
CA GLN A 679 17.05 11.79 5.44
C GLN A 679 16.96 11.13 6.82
N GLY A 680 16.98 11.94 7.88
CA GLY A 680 16.78 11.50 9.26
C GLY A 680 15.72 12.32 10.00
N ASP A 681 15.64 12.14 11.33
CA ASP A 681 14.66 12.79 12.21
C ASP A 681 14.67 14.32 12.09
N PHE A 682 15.85 14.94 11.98
CA PHE A 682 15.94 16.40 11.82
C PHE A 682 15.21 16.86 10.56
N GLN A 683 15.46 16.21 9.42
CA GLN A 683 14.87 16.59 8.14
C GLN A 683 13.36 16.31 8.10
N ILE A 684 12.87 15.23 8.72
CA ILE A 684 11.43 14.99 8.85
C ILE A 684 10.78 16.09 9.69
N THR A 685 11.32 16.31 10.89
CA THR A 685 10.68 17.19 11.87
C THR A 685 10.71 18.66 11.44
N ASN A 686 11.82 19.13 10.86
CA ASN A 686 11.89 20.47 10.28
C ASN A 686 11.12 20.57 8.95
N GLY A 687 11.15 19.52 8.13
CA GLY A 687 10.53 19.49 6.81
C GLY A 687 9.01 19.62 6.84
N TYR A 688 8.34 18.87 7.73
CA TYR A 688 6.90 18.97 7.97
C TYR A 688 6.53 20.16 8.87
N GLY A 689 7.46 20.64 9.68
CA GLY A 689 7.24 21.74 10.61
C GLY A 689 6.42 21.36 11.85
N PRO A 690 6.21 22.31 12.77
CA PRO A 690 5.74 22.05 14.13
C PRO A 690 4.31 21.52 14.24
N GLU A 691 3.48 21.70 13.21
CA GLU A 691 2.08 21.25 13.21
C GLU A 691 1.93 19.79 12.74
N MET A 692 2.65 19.43 11.67
CA MET A 692 2.51 18.13 11.01
C MET A 692 3.52 17.11 11.52
N ALA A 693 4.74 17.50 11.85
CA ALA A 693 5.77 16.58 12.33
C ALA A 693 5.32 15.73 13.54
N PRO A 694 4.63 16.29 14.57
CA PRO A 694 4.17 15.48 15.69
C PRO A 694 3.11 14.44 15.29
N ARG A 695 2.32 14.68 14.24
CA ARG A 695 1.34 13.71 13.74
C ARG A 695 2.05 12.56 13.03
N VAL A 696 2.95 12.89 12.11
CA VAL A 696 3.72 11.92 11.32
C VAL A 696 4.55 11.01 12.22
N MET A 697 5.35 11.57 13.14
CA MET A 697 6.24 10.78 13.99
C MET A 697 5.47 9.93 15.00
N ARG A 698 4.40 10.45 15.62
CA ARG A 698 3.61 9.65 16.57
C ARG A 698 2.85 8.52 15.90
N GLU A 699 2.37 8.73 14.68
CA GLU A 699 1.74 7.69 13.90
C GLU A 699 2.74 6.59 13.54
N HIS A 700 3.93 6.98 13.07
CA HIS A 700 5.03 6.06 12.83
C HIS A 700 5.38 5.23 14.08
N TRP A 701 5.60 5.87 15.22
CA TRP A 701 5.92 5.15 16.47
C TRP A 701 4.81 4.23 16.97
N ARG A 702 3.55 4.50 16.63
CA ARG A 702 2.41 3.68 17.05
C ARG A 702 2.15 2.50 16.12
N THR A 703 2.60 2.56 14.87
CA THR A 703 2.22 1.59 13.82
C THR A 703 3.38 0.84 13.19
N PHE A 704 4.60 1.36 13.30
CA PHE A 704 5.79 0.74 12.70
C PHE A 704 6.20 -0.54 13.44
N ILE A 705 6.54 -0.41 14.73
CA ILE A 705 6.73 -1.51 15.68
C ILE A 705 5.60 -1.51 16.71
N VAL A 706 4.94 -2.66 16.86
CA VAL A 706 3.84 -2.91 17.78
C VAL A 706 4.07 -4.18 18.60
N GLU A 707 3.21 -4.45 19.58
CA GLU A 707 3.30 -5.63 20.44
C GLU A 707 3.38 -6.95 19.63
N LYS A 708 2.65 -7.04 18.51
CA LYS A 708 2.66 -8.22 17.63
C LYS A 708 4.07 -8.53 17.12
N ASP A 709 4.90 -7.51 16.90
CA ASP A 709 6.27 -7.70 16.43
C ASP A 709 7.16 -8.30 17.54
N PHE A 710 6.99 -7.88 18.80
CA PHE A 710 7.67 -8.52 19.94
C PHE A 710 7.22 -9.98 20.13
N LYS A 711 5.93 -10.26 19.99
CA LYS A 711 5.43 -11.65 19.99
C LYS A 711 6.06 -12.46 18.86
N PHE A 712 6.17 -11.87 17.67
CA PHE A 712 6.77 -12.50 16.50
C PHE A 712 8.25 -12.79 16.71
N ILE A 713 9.03 -11.82 17.18
CA ILE A 713 10.46 -11.95 17.53
C ILE A 713 10.66 -13.12 18.50
N ALA A 714 9.89 -13.16 19.60
CA ALA A 714 9.96 -14.25 20.57
C ALA A 714 9.58 -15.61 19.96
N SER A 715 8.51 -15.67 19.16
CA SER A 715 8.06 -16.93 18.53
C SER A 715 9.04 -17.50 17.52
N ASN A 716 9.98 -16.68 17.01
CA ASN A 716 11.05 -17.09 16.10
C ASN A 716 12.38 -17.38 16.82
N GLY A 717 12.37 -17.46 18.16
CA GLY A 717 13.53 -17.90 18.94
C GLY A 717 14.60 -16.83 19.21
N LEU A 718 14.34 -15.57 18.80
CA LEU A 718 15.11 -14.40 19.23
C LEU A 718 14.75 -14.05 20.68
N ASN A 719 15.73 -13.63 21.46
CA ASN A 719 15.58 -13.39 22.90
C ASN A 719 15.98 -11.98 23.34
N ALA A 720 16.31 -11.10 22.39
CA ALA A 720 16.70 -9.73 22.66
C ALA A 720 16.37 -8.79 21.48
N VAL A 721 16.31 -7.50 21.76
CA VAL A 721 16.18 -6.43 20.75
C VAL A 721 17.15 -5.28 21.07
N ARG A 722 17.77 -4.71 20.03
CA ARG A 722 18.51 -3.43 20.10
C ARG A 722 17.57 -2.31 19.65
N ILE A 723 17.41 -1.28 20.47
CA ILE A 723 16.47 -0.17 20.21
C ILE A 723 17.24 1.15 20.14
N PRO A 724 17.50 1.65 18.92
CA PRO A 724 18.07 2.97 18.68
C PRO A 724 17.19 4.09 19.24
N VAL A 725 17.77 5.03 19.98
CA VAL A 725 17.10 6.24 20.49
C VAL A 725 17.98 7.47 20.30
N GLY A 726 17.35 8.61 20.00
CA GLY A 726 18.04 9.89 19.91
C GLY A 726 18.05 10.66 21.23
N TRP A 727 19.08 11.48 21.45
CA TRP A 727 19.29 12.25 22.69
C TRP A 727 18.06 13.08 23.13
N TRP A 728 17.25 13.55 22.18
CA TRP A 728 16.06 14.35 22.44
C TRP A 728 15.02 13.62 23.31
N ILE A 729 15.07 12.28 23.36
CA ILE A 729 14.18 11.45 24.19
C ILE A 729 14.25 11.80 25.69
N ALA A 730 15.40 12.30 26.17
CA ALA A 730 15.56 12.69 27.57
C ALA A 730 14.77 13.95 27.96
N SER A 731 14.28 14.70 26.95
CA SER A 731 13.48 15.91 27.13
C SER A 731 11.99 15.68 26.84
N ASP A 732 11.55 14.43 26.68
CA ASP A 732 10.14 14.12 26.47
C ASP A 732 9.25 14.57 27.65
N PRO A 733 8.03 15.06 27.39
CA PRO A 733 7.33 15.11 26.09
C PRO A 733 7.57 16.41 25.28
N ARG A 734 8.56 17.24 25.66
CA ARG A 734 8.81 18.55 25.05
C ARG A 734 10.29 18.69 24.66
N PRO A 735 10.78 17.89 23.69
CA PRO A 735 12.15 18.00 23.24
C PRO A 735 12.45 19.35 22.58
N PRO A 736 13.74 19.73 22.47
CA PRO A 736 14.15 20.90 21.73
C PRO A 736 13.67 20.85 20.27
N LYS A 737 13.19 21.98 19.73
CA LYS A 737 12.77 22.05 18.33
C LYS A 737 13.97 21.84 17.39
N PRO A 738 13.81 21.19 16.23
CA PRO A 738 12.54 20.78 15.62
C PRO A 738 11.98 19.43 16.11
N TYR A 739 12.71 18.69 16.95
CA TYR A 739 12.30 17.36 17.42
C TYR A 739 10.91 17.37 18.08
N VAL A 740 10.25 16.23 18.04
CA VAL A 740 8.87 16.06 18.50
C VAL A 740 8.80 15.04 19.62
N GLY A 741 7.90 15.25 20.58
CA GLY A 741 7.81 14.39 21.76
C GLY A 741 6.87 13.20 21.61
N GLY A 742 7.21 12.10 22.30
CA GLY A 742 6.39 10.89 22.39
C GLY A 742 7.16 9.57 22.22
N SER A 743 8.43 9.60 21.84
CA SER A 743 9.27 8.42 21.67
C SER A 743 9.56 7.71 23.00
N LEU A 744 9.64 8.43 24.12
CA LEU A 744 9.82 7.84 25.45
C LEU A 744 8.65 6.92 25.83
N LYS A 745 7.42 7.36 25.53
CA LYS A 745 6.21 6.54 25.75
C LYS A 745 6.20 5.30 24.85
N ALA A 746 6.80 5.38 23.66
CA ALA A 746 6.94 4.22 22.78
C ALA A 746 7.97 3.23 23.33
N LEU A 747 9.10 3.72 23.85
CA LEU A 747 10.10 2.90 24.53
C LEU A 747 9.53 2.21 25.79
N ASP A 748 8.74 2.92 26.60
CA ASP A 748 8.05 2.32 27.77
C ASP A 748 7.16 1.12 27.38
N ARG A 749 6.44 1.24 26.24
CA ARG A 749 5.62 0.14 25.70
C ARG A 749 6.49 -1.02 25.22
N ALA A 750 7.60 -0.74 24.54
CA ALA A 750 8.55 -1.78 24.15
C ALA A 750 9.06 -2.57 25.35
N PHE A 751 9.42 -1.90 26.45
CA PHE A 751 9.82 -2.59 27.68
C PHE A 751 8.70 -3.47 28.24
N SER A 752 7.46 -2.99 28.25
CA SER A 752 6.28 -3.78 28.68
C SER A 752 6.06 -5.02 27.79
N TRP A 753 6.21 -4.88 26.47
CA TRP A 753 6.11 -6.00 25.53
C TRP A 753 7.28 -6.96 25.70
N ALA A 754 8.48 -6.44 25.91
CA ALA A 754 9.68 -7.23 26.12
C ALA A 754 9.54 -8.12 27.36
N GLU A 755 9.05 -7.60 28.48
CA GLU A 755 8.81 -8.40 29.69
C GLU A 755 7.74 -9.47 29.44
N LYS A 756 6.64 -9.12 28.77
CA LYS A 756 5.56 -10.05 28.46
C LYS A 756 6.01 -11.27 27.65
N TYR A 757 6.99 -11.10 26.76
CA TYR A 757 7.47 -12.14 25.85
C TYR A 757 8.88 -12.65 26.18
N ASP A 758 9.40 -12.35 27.39
CA ASP A 758 10.75 -12.70 27.85
C ASP A 758 11.88 -12.29 26.87
N ILE A 759 11.74 -11.11 26.28
CA ILE A 759 12.75 -10.46 25.44
C ILE A 759 13.58 -9.49 26.29
N LYS A 760 14.90 -9.48 26.06
CA LYS A 760 15.84 -8.51 26.62
C LYS A 760 16.00 -7.28 25.72
N VAL A 761 16.32 -6.14 26.31
CA VAL A 761 16.46 -4.86 25.60
C VAL A 761 17.88 -4.33 25.78
N ILE A 762 18.49 -3.99 24.64
CA ILE A 762 19.70 -3.17 24.52
C ILE A 762 19.22 -1.78 24.12
N ILE A 763 19.35 -0.79 25.01
CA ILE A 763 19.06 0.61 24.68
C ILE A 763 20.30 1.16 24.00
N ASP A 764 20.15 1.73 22.81
CA ASP A 764 21.25 2.29 22.05
C ASP A 764 21.08 3.80 21.84
N LEU A 765 21.99 4.59 22.41
CA LEU A 765 22.04 6.02 22.13
C LEU A 765 22.63 6.25 20.73
N HIS A 766 21.72 6.26 19.75
CA HIS A 766 22.06 6.23 18.34
C HIS A 766 22.46 7.60 17.79
N ALA A 767 21.96 8.68 18.42
CA ALA A 767 22.22 10.06 18.01
C ALA A 767 22.57 10.94 19.20
N ALA A 768 23.76 11.56 19.18
CA ALA A 768 24.18 12.55 20.15
C ALA A 768 23.91 13.99 19.69
N PRO A 769 23.85 14.97 20.61
CA PRO A 769 23.70 16.38 20.24
C PRO A 769 24.77 16.82 19.23
N ASN A 770 24.33 17.46 18.14
CA ASN A 770 25.17 17.93 17.03
C ASN A 770 25.94 16.85 16.27
N SER A 771 25.49 15.60 16.36
CA SER A 771 25.97 14.45 15.58
C SER A 771 27.43 14.06 15.81
N GLN A 772 27.64 12.78 16.13
CA GLN A 772 28.93 12.14 16.31
C GLN A 772 29.58 11.66 15.01
N ASN A 773 28.89 11.74 13.87
CA ASN A 773 29.39 11.21 12.60
C ASN A 773 28.95 11.97 11.34
N GLY A 774 28.11 13.00 11.45
CA GLY A 774 27.61 13.78 10.30
C GLY A 774 26.56 13.08 9.44
N PHE A 775 26.10 11.88 9.79
CA PHE A 775 25.13 11.13 9.00
C PHE A 775 23.68 11.34 9.44
N GLU A 776 22.73 10.93 8.60
CA GLU A 776 21.30 11.06 8.86
C GLU A 776 20.81 10.22 10.05
N HIS A 777 21.38 9.04 10.28
CA HIS A 777 20.99 8.17 11.40
C HIS A 777 21.45 8.71 12.76
N SER A 778 22.45 9.60 12.81
CA SER A 778 22.77 10.40 14.00
C SER A 778 22.00 11.73 14.05
N SER A 779 21.02 11.90 13.16
CA SER A 779 20.20 13.09 13.01
C SER A 779 21.02 14.38 12.79
N SER A 780 22.10 14.28 12.00
CA SER A 780 22.85 15.47 11.60
C SER A 780 21.94 16.44 10.86
N ARG A 781 22.08 17.73 11.18
CA ARG A 781 21.29 18.77 10.53
C ARG A 781 21.72 18.96 9.08
N ASP A 782 23.03 19.14 8.87
CA ASP A 782 23.57 19.55 7.58
C ASP A 782 24.81 18.76 7.14
N GLY A 783 25.10 17.64 7.80
CA GLY A 783 26.29 16.85 7.53
C GLY A 783 27.50 17.29 8.34
N SER A 784 27.35 18.29 9.23
CA SER A 784 28.39 18.61 10.20
C SER A 784 28.44 17.57 11.32
N GLN A 785 29.65 17.37 11.82
CA GLN A 785 29.99 16.56 12.98
C GLN A 785 30.62 17.49 14.00
N GLU A 786 29.84 17.93 14.98
CA GLU A 786 30.29 18.92 15.98
C GLU A 786 30.24 18.34 17.41
N TRP A 787 29.78 17.09 17.56
CA TRP A 787 29.81 16.39 18.85
C TRP A 787 31.25 16.15 19.31
N GLY A 788 31.52 16.47 20.58
CA GLY A 788 32.83 16.24 21.19
C GLY A 788 33.83 17.40 21.01
N GLU A 789 33.47 18.48 20.32
CA GLU A 789 34.28 19.70 20.24
C GLU A 789 34.35 20.46 21.58
N THR A 790 33.36 20.25 22.47
CA THR A 790 33.31 20.89 23.79
C THR A 790 33.01 19.88 24.89
N ASP A 791 33.57 20.12 26.08
CA ASP A 791 33.24 19.33 27.29
C ASP A 791 31.75 19.36 27.63
N GLN A 792 31.04 20.43 27.24
CA GLN A 792 29.61 20.58 27.46
C GLN A 792 28.82 19.54 26.66
N SER A 793 29.18 19.33 25.38
CA SER A 793 28.53 18.31 24.54
C SER A 793 28.66 16.89 25.13
N ILE A 794 29.81 16.59 25.74
CA ILE A 794 30.06 15.31 26.43
C ILE A 794 29.16 15.19 27.66
N LYS A 795 29.08 16.22 28.51
CA LYS A 795 28.24 16.23 29.71
C LYS A 795 26.75 16.05 29.38
N GLU A 796 26.27 16.72 28.33
CA GLU A 796 24.87 16.60 27.87
C GLU A 796 24.57 15.17 27.42
N THR A 797 25.49 14.54 26.69
CA THR A 797 25.33 13.15 26.23
C THR A 797 25.37 12.16 27.39
N VAL A 798 26.24 12.37 28.39
CA VAL A 798 26.28 11.56 29.63
C VAL A 798 24.97 11.69 30.43
N ALA A 799 24.38 12.88 30.46
CA ALA A 799 23.10 13.10 31.16
C ALA A 799 21.95 12.29 30.53
N VAL A 800 21.96 12.08 29.21
CA VAL A 800 21.00 11.20 28.53
C VAL A 800 21.17 9.75 28.98
N ILE A 801 22.41 9.26 29.08
CA ILE A 801 22.70 7.91 29.58
C ILE A 801 22.28 7.73 31.04
N ASP A 802 22.56 8.72 31.91
CA ASP A 802 22.11 8.72 33.31
C ASP A 802 20.58 8.63 33.37
N PHE A 803 19.87 9.42 32.57
CA PHE A 803 18.41 9.43 32.49
C PHE A 803 17.82 8.08 32.04
N LEU A 804 18.28 7.55 30.91
CA LEU A 804 17.77 6.28 30.35
C LEU A 804 18.04 5.12 31.32
N THR A 805 19.24 5.07 31.90
CA THR A 805 19.59 4.01 32.84
C THR A 805 18.77 4.12 34.12
N ALA A 806 18.64 5.32 34.71
CA ALA A 806 17.84 5.54 35.92
C ALA A 806 16.39 5.06 35.74
N ARG A 807 15.80 5.29 34.56
CA ARG A 807 14.43 4.90 34.25
C ARG A 807 14.24 3.39 34.16
N TYR A 808 15.12 2.67 33.48
CA TYR A 808 14.93 1.25 33.15
C TYR A 808 15.76 0.29 34.01
N ALA A 809 16.64 0.76 34.89
CA ALA A 809 17.54 -0.08 35.71
C ALA A 809 16.84 -1.19 36.52
N LYS A 810 15.59 -0.95 36.94
CA LYS A 810 14.78 -1.90 37.71
C LYS A 810 13.93 -2.82 36.83
N HIS A 811 13.85 -2.57 35.52
CA HIS A 811 13.02 -3.34 34.61
C HIS A 811 13.70 -4.69 34.26
N PRO A 812 13.02 -5.84 34.38
CA PRO A 812 13.64 -7.16 34.20
C PRO A 812 14.14 -7.44 32.78
N SER A 813 13.62 -6.70 31.80
CA SER A 813 14.07 -6.76 30.40
C SER A 813 15.30 -5.92 30.09
N LEU A 814 15.75 -4.97 30.94
CA LEU A 814 16.97 -4.22 30.64
C LEU A 814 18.19 -5.15 30.72
N TYR A 815 18.94 -5.23 29.62
CA TYR A 815 20.10 -6.12 29.52
C TYR A 815 21.40 -5.35 29.27
N ALA A 816 21.38 -4.36 28.38
CA ALA A 816 22.53 -3.54 28.09
C ALA A 816 22.16 -2.09 27.75
N VAL A 817 23.13 -1.19 27.93
CA VAL A 817 23.06 0.22 27.49
C VAL A 817 24.28 0.49 26.63
N GLU A 818 24.05 0.82 25.37
CA GLU A 818 25.08 1.27 24.44
C GLU A 818 25.22 2.79 24.53
N LEU A 819 26.45 3.21 24.79
CA LEU A 819 26.75 4.59 25.14
C LEU A 819 26.64 5.52 23.94
N LEU A 820 27.11 5.09 22.77
CA LEU A 820 27.07 5.89 21.56
C LEU A 820 27.28 5.01 20.32
N ASN A 821 26.40 5.12 19.34
CA ASN A 821 26.51 4.42 18.07
C ASN A 821 27.52 5.11 17.11
N GLU A 822 28.44 4.34 16.52
CA GLU A 822 29.27 4.70 15.36
C GLU A 822 29.87 6.14 15.34
N PRO A 823 30.68 6.56 16.33
CA PRO A 823 31.44 7.81 16.25
C PRO A 823 32.43 7.80 15.05
N LEU A 824 32.51 8.87 14.26
CA LEU A 824 33.33 8.90 13.03
C LEU A 824 34.78 9.32 13.31
N ALA A 825 35.74 8.60 12.72
CA ALA A 825 37.15 8.95 12.69
C ALA A 825 37.57 9.50 11.30
N PRO A 826 38.48 10.49 11.25
CA PRO A 826 39.15 11.15 12.38
C PRO A 826 38.31 12.26 13.05
N GLY A 827 37.10 12.55 12.57
CA GLY A 827 36.29 13.70 13.00
C GLY A 827 36.04 13.79 14.51
N THR A 828 35.87 12.66 15.19
CA THR A 828 35.81 12.57 16.65
C THR A 828 37.15 12.01 17.17
N PRO A 829 37.93 12.80 17.93
CA PRO A 829 39.19 12.35 18.51
C PRO A 829 39.00 11.16 19.48
N VAL A 830 39.93 10.21 19.47
CA VAL A 830 39.87 9.02 20.33
C VAL A 830 39.84 9.37 21.82
N ASP A 831 40.64 10.36 22.24
CA ASP A 831 40.67 10.79 23.65
C ASP A 831 39.32 11.32 24.13
N THR A 832 38.58 11.99 23.25
CA THR A 832 37.22 12.46 23.52
C THR A 832 36.26 11.29 23.71
N VAL A 833 36.33 10.27 22.85
CA VAL A 833 35.53 9.05 22.96
C VAL A 833 35.86 8.27 24.24
N LEU A 834 37.14 8.07 24.55
CA LEU A 834 37.58 7.37 25.76
C LEU A 834 37.15 8.09 27.03
N LYS A 835 37.23 9.43 27.04
CA LYS A 835 36.72 10.27 28.13
C LYS A 835 35.20 10.07 28.29
N TYR A 836 34.44 10.18 27.20
CA TYR A 836 33.01 9.97 27.21
C TYR A 836 32.61 8.57 27.69
N TYR A 837 33.26 7.51 27.19
CA TYR A 837 32.96 6.14 27.60
C TYR A 837 33.24 5.87 29.07
N ARG A 838 34.27 6.49 29.65
CA ARG A 838 34.51 6.43 31.10
C ARG A 838 33.40 7.10 31.89
N ASP A 839 32.98 8.30 31.48
CA ASP A 839 31.92 9.05 32.16
C ASP A 839 30.55 8.38 32.00
N GLY A 840 30.24 7.88 30.81
CA GLY A 840 29.02 7.11 30.52
C GLY A 840 28.96 5.77 31.27
N TYR A 841 30.08 5.04 31.36
CA TYR A 841 30.17 3.84 32.20
C TYR A 841 29.82 4.15 33.66
N ASN A 842 30.39 5.22 34.22
CA ASN A 842 30.09 5.65 35.59
C ASN A 842 28.61 6.03 35.75
N ALA A 843 28.00 6.68 34.76
CA ALA A 843 26.57 7.00 34.76
C ALA A 843 25.69 5.73 34.75
N VAL A 844 26.04 4.71 33.97
CA VAL A 844 25.30 3.42 34.01
C VAL A 844 25.46 2.75 35.38
N ARG A 845 26.69 2.70 35.91
CA ARG A 845 27.00 2.01 37.18
C ARG A 845 26.39 2.68 38.41
N LYS A 846 26.04 3.96 38.33
CA LYS A 846 25.26 4.66 39.36
C LYS A 846 23.87 4.04 39.59
N HIS A 847 23.26 3.46 38.55
CA HIS A 847 21.89 2.91 38.62
C HIS A 847 21.82 1.39 38.45
N SER A 848 22.78 0.78 37.75
CA SER A 848 22.78 -0.66 37.48
C SER A 848 24.18 -1.28 37.56
N SER A 849 24.34 -2.23 38.49
CA SER A 849 25.50 -3.12 38.57
C SER A 849 25.40 -4.34 37.64
N LYS A 850 24.23 -4.55 37.01
CA LYS A 850 23.92 -5.76 36.22
C LYS A 850 23.90 -5.51 34.72
N ALA A 851 23.51 -4.32 34.27
CA ALA A 851 23.46 -4.02 32.84
C ALA A 851 24.87 -4.05 32.22
N TYR A 852 24.99 -4.64 31.04
CA TYR A 852 26.20 -4.51 30.23
C TYR A 852 26.33 -3.08 29.71
N VAL A 853 27.56 -2.57 29.64
CA VAL A 853 27.87 -1.27 29.06
C VAL A 853 28.53 -1.50 27.71
N VAL A 854 27.85 -1.10 26.64
CA VAL A 854 28.30 -1.32 25.26
C VAL A 854 28.98 -0.04 24.74
N MET A 855 30.15 -0.20 24.13
CA MET A 855 31.01 0.86 23.61
C MET A 855 31.28 0.60 22.14
N SER A 856 30.74 1.43 21.25
CA SER A 856 30.99 1.31 19.81
C SER A 856 32.43 1.69 19.46
N SER A 857 33.05 0.89 18.60
CA SER A 857 34.26 1.29 17.88
C SER A 857 33.96 2.51 17.00
N ARG A 858 34.98 3.36 16.77
CA ARG A 858 34.86 4.43 15.78
C ARG A 858 34.82 3.84 14.38
N ILE A 859 34.00 4.43 13.51
CA ILE A 859 33.97 4.09 12.09
C ILE A 859 35.02 4.92 11.33
N GLY A 860 35.75 4.30 10.39
CA GLY A 860 36.83 4.95 9.64
C GLY A 860 38.18 4.24 9.77
N PRO A 861 39.27 4.80 9.22
CA PRO A 861 40.60 4.17 9.24
C PRO A 861 41.25 4.31 10.63
N VAL A 862 40.95 3.40 11.55
CA VAL A 862 41.45 3.40 12.93
C VAL A 862 42.00 2.03 13.35
N ASP A 863 42.80 2.00 14.42
CA ASP A 863 43.19 0.74 15.06
C ASP A 863 41.98 0.16 15.80
N ALA A 864 41.55 -1.05 15.43
CA ALA A 864 40.43 -1.74 16.06
C ALA A 864 40.58 -1.90 17.58
N ARG A 865 41.81 -1.85 18.11
CA ARG A 865 42.12 -2.03 19.53
C ARG A 865 42.05 -0.73 20.34
N GLU A 866 41.79 0.42 19.74
CA GLU A 866 41.93 1.73 20.41
C GLU A 866 41.09 1.87 21.70
N ILE A 867 39.94 1.19 21.78
CA ILE A 867 39.09 1.18 22.98
C ILE A 867 39.29 -0.05 23.89
N LEU A 868 40.01 -1.07 23.42
CA LEU A 868 40.23 -2.32 24.15
C LEU A 868 40.87 -2.13 25.53
N PRO A 869 41.91 -1.28 25.72
CA PRO A 869 42.51 -1.05 27.03
C PRO A 869 41.51 -0.50 28.05
N LEU A 870 40.65 0.43 27.63
CA LEU A 870 39.62 0.99 28.52
C LEU A 870 38.56 -0.06 28.84
N ALA A 871 38.02 -0.73 27.83
CA ALA A 871 36.96 -1.71 27.99
C ALA A 871 37.41 -2.89 28.86
N SER A 872 38.63 -3.38 28.70
CA SER A 872 39.21 -4.47 29.50
C SER A 872 39.48 -4.08 30.97
N GLY A 873 39.66 -2.78 31.24
CA GLY A 873 39.85 -2.26 32.60
C GLY A 873 38.54 -2.09 33.40
N LEU A 874 37.39 -2.36 32.78
CA LEU A 874 36.07 -2.09 33.34
C LEU A 874 35.22 -3.37 33.38
N ASN A 875 34.29 -3.48 34.32
CA ASN A 875 33.51 -4.70 34.53
C ASN A 875 32.21 -4.69 33.69
N ARG A 876 31.85 -5.86 33.12
CA ARG A 876 30.66 -6.07 32.26
C ARG A 876 30.57 -5.07 31.12
N THR A 877 31.68 -4.89 30.42
CA THR A 877 31.79 -4.10 29.20
C THR A 877 31.64 -4.97 27.97
N VAL A 878 31.20 -4.33 26.90
CA VAL A 878 31.03 -4.93 25.59
C VAL A 878 31.59 -3.96 24.57
N ILE A 879 32.39 -4.44 23.63
CA ILE A 879 32.83 -3.67 22.47
C ILE A 879 31.87 -3.95 21.32
N ASP A 880 31.28 -2.92 20.74
CA ASP A 880 30.45 -3.02 19.55
C ASP A 880 31.23 -2.69 18.29
N VAL A 881 31.14 -3.56 17.29
CA VAL A 881 31.76 -3.41 15.99
C VAL A 881 30.73 -3.53 14.88
N HIS A 882 30.82 -2.61 13.92
CA HIS A 882 29.90 -2.49 12.81
C HIS A 882 30.64 -2.81 11.51
N TYR A 883 30.24 -3.89 10.84
CA TYR A 883 30.90 -4.38 9.64
C TYR A 883 29.94 -4.45 8.45
N TYR A 884 30.21 -3.61 7.45
CA TYR A 884 29.45 -3.60 6.20
C TYR A 884 30.37 -3.85 5.00
N ASN A 885 29.95 -4.76 4.12
CA ASN A 885 30.58 -4.99 2.82
C ASN A 885 29.75 -4.34 1.70
N LEU A 886 29.33 -3.08 1.93
CA LEU A 886 28.44 -2.34 1.06
C LEU A 886 28.90 -0.91 0.79
N PHE A 887 29.30 -0.19 1.84
CA PHE A 887 29.56 1.26 1.76
C PHE A 887 30.95 1.64 1.24
N TRP A 888 31.67 0.69 0.61
CA TRP A 888 32.95 0.95 -0.05
C TRP A 888 32.97 0.32 -1.47
N PRO A 889 32.30 0.96 -2.44
CA PRO A 889 32.16 0.45 -3.81
C PRO A 889 33.50 0.03 -4.45
N ALA A 890 34.53 0.86 -4.30
CA ALA A 890 35.86 0.59 -4.84
C ALA A 890 36.51 -0.70 -4.32
N LYS A 891 36.08 -1.20 -3.15
CA LYS A 891 36.57 -2.45 -2.55
C LYS A 891 35.62 -3.63 -2.83
N PHE A 892 34.32 -3.42 -2.70
CA PHE A 892 33.34 -4.51 -2.65
C PHE A 892 32.55 -4.74 -3.96
N ASP A 893 32.39 -3.74 -4.84
CA ASP A 893 31.58 -3.89 -6.07
C ASP A 893 32.15 -4.93 -7.05
N GLY A 894 33.47 -5.16 -7.00
CA GLY A 894 34.17 -6.16 -7.81
C GLY A 894 34.21 -7.55 -7.19
N MET A 895 33.76 -7.74 -5.96
CA MET A 895 33.80 -9.04 -5.27
C MET A 895 32.58 -9.89 -5.64
N ASN A 896 32.83 -11.15 -6.01
CA ASN A 896 31.77 -12.15 -6.07
C ASN A 896 31.39 -12.65 -4.67
N VAL A 897 30.30 -13.44 -4.58
CA VAL A 897 29.77 -13.96 -3.31
C VAL A 897 30.84 -14.70 -2.50
N GLN A 898 31.63 -15.58 -3.14
CA GLN A 898 32.67 -16.35 -2.46
C GLN A 898 33.79 -15.44 -1.96
N GLN A 899 34.25 -14.47 -2.76
CA GLN A 899 35.26 -13.49 -2.34
C GLN A 899 34.78 -12.65 -1.15
N ASN A 900 33.49 -12.34 -1.09
CA ASN A 900 32.89 -11.63 0.05
C ASN A 900 32.87 -12.52 1.31
N ILE A 901 32.49 -13.79 1.18
CA ILE A 901 32.55 -14.79 2.27
C ILE A 901 33.99 -14.99 2.74
N ASP A 902 34.95 -15.13 1.82
CA ASP A 902 36.36 -15.30 2.14
C ASP A 902 36.91 -14.08 2.86
N PHE A 903 36.51 -12.87 2.46
CA PHE A 903 36.88 -11.63 3.14
C PHE A 903 36.32 -11.56 4.57
N ILE A 904 35.09 -12.04 4.78
CA ILE A 904 34.52 -12.16 6.13
C ILE A 904 35.32 -13.17 6.96
N ASN A 905 35.52 -14.37 6.44
CA ASN A 905 36.16 -15.47 7.16
C ASN A 905 37.66 -15.25 7.44
N ASN A 906 38.35 -14.51 6.58
CA ASN A 906 39.79 -14.27 6.72
C ASN A 906 40.05 -12.92 7.40
N ASP A 907 39.59 -11.83 6.77
CA ASP A 907 39.93 -10.48 7.21
C ASP A 907 39.11 -10.05 8.43
N ARG A 908 37.77 -10.20 8.42
CA ARG A 908 36.93 -9.79 9.56
C ARG A 908 37.15 -10.66 10.78
N SER A 909 37.34 -11.97 10.62
CA SER A 909 37.75 -12.85 11.71
C SER A 909 39.07 -12.40 12.34
N ALA A 910 40.06 -12.02 11.52
CA ALA A 910 41.35 -11.55 12.02
C ALA A 910 41.23 -10.22 12.76
N GLU A 911 40.36 -9.30 12.33
CA GLU A 911 40.05 -8.06 13.05
C GLU A 911 39.35 -8.34 14.40
N LEU A 912 38.35 -9.23 14.43
CA LEU A 912 37.65 -9.64 15.65
C LEU A 912 38.60 -10.30 16.66
N ASN A 913 39.51 -11.15 16.19
CA ASN A 913 40.50 -11.81 17.04
C ASN A 913 41.45 -10.82 17.72
N GLN A 914 41.67 -9.62 17.17
CA GLN A 914 42.53 -8.60 17.78
C GLN A 914 41.90 -7.93 19.01
N ILE A 915 40.57 -7.96 19.11
CA ILE A 915 39.81 -7.34 20.21
C ILE A 915 39.18 -8.36 21.17
N THR A 916 39.26 -9.65 20.84
CA THR A 916 38.74 -10.75 21.66
C THR A 916 39.84 -11.29 22.56
N THR A 917 39.64 -11.30 23.88
CA THR A 917 40.59 -11.87 24.84
C THR A 917 39.86 -12.71 25.90
N ALA A 918 40.52 -13.75 26.43
CA ALA A 918 39.89 -14.76 27.31
C ALA A 918 39.24 -14.20 28.60
N ASN A 919 39.62 -12.99 29.03
CA ASN A 919 39.04 -12.30 30.18
C ASN A 919 38.69 -10.83 29.84
N GLY A 920 38.54 -10.52 28.56
CA GLY A 920 38.27 -9.18 28.06
C GLY A 920 36.79 -8.81 28.04
N PRO A 921 36.45 -7.63 27.49
CA PRO A 921 35.06 -7.29 27.18
C PRO A 921 34.45 -8.32 26.22
N LEU A 922 33.14 -8.52 26.30
CA LEU A 922 32.42 -9.27 25.28
C LEU A 922 32.40 -8.49 23.97
N ILE A 923 32.23 -9.18 22.84
CA ILE A 923 32.05 -8.51 21.54
C ILE A 923 30.59 -8.56 21.14
N LEU A 924 30.03 -7.39 20.83
CA LEU A 924 28.77 -7.23 20.12
C LEU A 924 29.11 -6.98 18.66
N ILE A 925 28.52 -7.77 17.77
CA ILE A 925 28.52 -7.45 16.35
C ILE A 925 27.18 -6.75 16.10
N GLY A 926 27.20 -5.42 16.07
CA GLY A 926 26.01 -4.59 15.92
C GLY A 926 25.26 -4.81 14.60
N THR A 927 25.96 -5.35 13.58
CA THR A 927 25.42 -5.59 12.22
C THR A 927 26.08 -6.81 11.53
N GLY A 928 25.30 -7.60 10.77
CA GLY A 928 25.85 -8.76 10.04
C GLY A 928 24.87 -9.55 9.16
N MET A 929 24.74 -9.19 7.88
CA MET A 929 25.13 -10.01 6.71
C MET A 929 24.87 -9.23 5.42
N GLY A 930 25.73 -9.49 4.42
CA GLY A 930 25.79 -8.79 3.14
C GLY A 930 24.46 -8.67 2.39
N SER A 931 24.30 -7.47 1.83
CA SER A 931 23.29 -7.02 0.89
C SER A 931 23.12 -7.93 -0.34
N ARG A 932 22.28 -8.95 -0.18
CA ARG A 932 21.40 -9.63 -1.18
C ARG A 932 20.88 -10.92 -0.58
N VAL A 933 21.75 -11.68 0.11
CA VAL A 933 21.43 -13.00 0.70
C VAL A 933 20.63 -12.85 2.01
N ALA A 934 21.04 -11.93 2.88
CA ALA A 934 20.34 -11.59 4.12
C ALA A 934 18.90 -11.08 3.90
N SER A 935 18.71 -10.22 2.90
CA SER A 935 17.38 -9.72 2.53
C SER A 935 16.43 -10.84 2.08
N GLN A 936 16.98 -11.90 1.47
CA GLN A 936 16.22 -13.04 1.00
C GLN A 936 15.80 -13.94 2.18
N GLU A 937 16.72 -14.23 3.10
CA GLU A 937 16.42 -15.05 4.28
C GLU A 937 15.48 -14.34 5.28
N CYS A 938 15.62 -13.01 5.46
CA CYS A 938 14.65 -12.20 6.19
C CYS A 938 13.26 -12.23 5.54
N ASN A 939 13.20 -12.20 4.20
CA ASN A 939 11.93 -12.28 3.49
C ASN A 939 11.29 -13.68 3.62
N GLU A 940 12.09 -14.73 3.54
CA GLU A 940 11.66 -16.13 3.72
C GLU A 940 11.14 -16.41 5.15
N ARG A 941 11.73 -15.73 6.16
CA ARG A 941 11.31 -15.85 7.56
C ARG A 941 10.30 -14.79 8.02
N GLY A 942 9.86 -13.87 7.16
CA GLY A 942 8.89 -12.83 7.50
C GLY A 942 9.41 -11.69 8.39
N LEU A 943 10.73 -11.48 8.45
CA LEU A 943 11.42 -10.44 9.22
C LEU A 943 11.61 -9.12 8.45
N SER A 944 11.04 -8.98 7.25
CA SER A 944 11.29 -7.85 6.33
C SER A 944 11.04 -6.45 6.90
N LYS A 945 10.06 -6.30 7.80
CA LYS A 945 9.80 -5.06 8.56
C LYS A 945 10.95 -4.67 9.51
N VAL A 946 11.69 -5.66 9.99
CA VAL A 946 12.78 -5.52 10.95
C VAL A 946 14.12 -5.36 10.24
N CYS A 947 14.25 -5.86 9.00
CA CYS A 947 15.50 -5.85 8.23
C CYS A 947 15.63 -4.67 7.22
N GLY A 948 14.74 -3.67 7.26
CA GLY A 948 15.00 -2.36 6.66
C GLY A 948 14.92 -2.17 5.14
N GLY A 949 14.40 -3.12 4.32
CA GLY A 949 14.20 -2.82 2.89
C GLY A 949 13.68 -3.92 1.96
N THR A 950 13.08 -3.51 0.83
CA THR A 950 12.75 -4.33 -0.35
C THR A 950 13.85 -4.22 -1.43
N THR A 951 13.89 -5.19 -2.33
CA THR A 951 14.95 -5.61 -3.29
C THR A 951 15.64 -4.56 -4.20
N GLU A 952 15.35 -3.26 -4.10
CA GLU A 952 15.88 -2.22 -5.02
C GLU A 952 16.71 -1.11 -4.36
N SER A 953 16.78 -1.05 -3.03
CA SER A 953 17.75 -0.21 -2.33
C SER A 953 18.68 -1.09 -1.55
N VAL A 954 19.99 -0.83 -1.64
CA VAL A 954 20.97 -1.56 -0.84
C VAL A 954 20.86 -1.08 0.61
N GLY A 955 19.87 -1.61 1.33
CA GLY A 955 19.70 -1.44 2.77
C GLY A 955 20.50 -2.50 3.51
N ALA A 956 21.17 -2.10 4.59
CA ALA A 956 21.78 -3.04 5.51
C ALA A 956 20.67 -3.81 6.25
N CYS A 957 20.77 -5.14 6.27
CA CYS A 957 19.92 -5.99 7.13
C CYS A 957 20.72 -6.36 8.38
N ASP A 958 20.26 -5.94 9.56
CA ASP A 958 20.84 -6.31 10.86
C ASP A 958 20.17 -7.58 11.39
N ILE A 959 20.60 -8.74 10.88
CA ILE A 959 19.92 -10.02 11.17
C ILE A 959 20.53 -10.76 12.37
N ARG A 960 21.76 -10.42 12.77
CA ARG A 960 22.38 -11.00 13.97
C ARG A 960 23.08 -9.94 14.79
N VAL A 961 22.53 -9.69 15.98
CA VAL A 961 23.24 -9.06 17.09
C VAL A 961 23.49 -10.16 18.14
N GLY A 962 24.77 -10.50 18.37
CA GLY A 962 25.18 -11.56 19.29
C GLY A 962 26.32 -11.11 20.20
N LEU A 963 26.32 -11.60 21.45
CA LEU A 963 27.46 -11.47 22.36
C LEU A 963 28.34 -12.71 22.23
N LEU A 964 29.61 -12.53 21.87
CA LEU A 964 30.57 -13.61 21.66
C LEU A 964 31.68 -13.57 22.74
N ASP A 965 32.10 -14.75 23.20
CA ASP A 965 33.30 -14.96 24.01
C ASP A 965 34.49 -15.44 23.16
N SER A 966 35.65 -15.69 23.80
CA SER A 966 36.88 -16.06 23.10
C SER A 966 36.86 -17.43 22.40
N GLU A 967 35.96 -18.34 22.77
CA GLU A 967 35.84 -19.65 22.11
C GLU A 967 34.87 -19.61 20.91
N GLU A 968 33.95 -18.63 20.89
CA GLU A 968 32.85 -18.55 19.91
C GLU A 968 33.14 -17.68 18.66
N CYS A 969 34.16 -16.81 18.67
CA CYS A 969 34.49 -15.93 17.54
C CYS A 969 34.81 -16.68 16.23
N GLY A 970 35.29 -17.93 16.30
CA GLY A 970 35.58 -18.75 15.11
C GLY A 970 34.36 -19.41 14.46
N GLN A 971 33.21 -19.49 15.14
CA GLN A 971 31.99 -20.15 14.65
C GLN A 971 30.87 -19.18 14.28
N ALA A 972 30.94 -17.92 14.72
CA ALA A 972 29.90 -16.92 14.50
C ALA A 972 29.78 -16.41 13.05
N LEU A 973 30.75 -16.76 12.19
CA LEU A 973 30.90 -16.29 10.82
C LEU A 973 30.57 -17.37 9.76
N GLU A 974 30.12 -18.57 10.16
CA GLU A 974 29.57 -19.52 9.20
C GLU A 974 28.22 -19.03 8.63
N PRO A 975 27.95 -19.23 7.32
CA PRO A 975 26.84 -18.63 6.59
C PRO A 975 25.46 -18.81 7.21
#